data_AF-A0A2G8IZE1-F1
#
_entry.id   AF-A0A2G8IZE1-F1
#
_cell.length_a   1.000
_cell.length_b   1.000
_cell.length_c   1.000
_cell.angle_alpha   90.00
_cell.angle_beta   90.00
_cell.angle_gamma   90.00
#
_symmetry.space_group_name_H-M   'P 1'
#
loop_
_entity.id
_entity.type
_entity.pdbx_description
1 polymer ?
#
loop_
_entity_poly.entity_id
_entity_poly.type
_entity_poly.pdbx_seq_one_letter_code
_entity_poly.pdbx_strand_id
1 'polypeptide(L)'
;MRTLVLLRGLPGVGKSTWIKEQGLEPYTLSADQIRLLTQPPQLSVNGKPEITSKHDHRVWSLLFDLLTARMERGDFTVIDATHVTSKSISQYKSLATTYRYRVYVVDFTQVPLETALLQNRSREPHKVVRESVLYQMNERLKTEKVPSWVTVLQPEEYPHVMTYQSRSFDQYEAIHVFGDIHGCHTALNTYLQGDIKENELYIFAGDLLDRGIENKEVLEWMLAHRECRNVIVIEGNHDQHLYRFAHGEKVRSNMFNRHTAPEIEAGDFDLKEVRKFVRTFHQLTYFTYHGQTYLVTHGGLAHLPEELLHVSTQQLIHGVGEYSDDIDHLFVQNTAGLDIIQIHGHRNLYRLPIQAADRSYNLEGQVEFGGQLRVLKITADGIETYEIDNPVYRASEKKQSVSVQPDISLEDFLAHLDQHEYVQELKLPHHISSFNFTKKAFSERQWDDVNVKARGLFVNMASKQIVSRSYNKFFNIDERPETRMQHLVNHLQFPVTVYDKANGYLGTVGYNEMEDELVFTSKSYTSHVKQNPHASWVEELFFATFDDVQVDYIKSYVRDNNVSLVFEVILPEKDPHIITYDQDQLILLDIVKRQLSYEKAPFAEVKRLSEQLGMSSKQKVAAFQDWTSFYKWYQAVSHDNSIKEEGYVIEDDRGFMTKLKLPYYQFWKQMRAIKQRVAEKRSAQKYMQALQTAEQARFYTWLLEQEPENVRKRSIIELRSQFEQNEAAQLNHDEINA
;
A
#
# COMPACT_ATOMS: atom_id res chain seq x y z
N MET A 1 17.47 3.32 19.15
CA MET A 1 18.60 2.52 19.69
C MET A 1 18.00 1.26 20.24
N ARG A 2 18.56 0.08 19.92
CA ARG A 2 17.96 -1.19 20.33
C ARG A 2 18.22 -1.35 21.81
N THR A 3 17.17 -1.51 22.60
CA THR A 3 17.25 -1.41 24.05
C THR A 3 16.63 -2.64 24.71
N LEU A 4 17.41 -3.24 25.61
CA LEU A 4 16.99 -4.33 26.48
C LEU A 4 17.06 -3.83 27.91
N VAL A 5 15.98 -4.00 28.66
CA VAL A 5 15.91 -3.61 30.07
C VAL A 5 15.78 -4.88 30.92
N LEU A 6 16.65 -5.06 31.90
CA LEU A 6 16.60 -6.17 32.85
C LEU A 6 16.19 -5.63 34.21
N LEU A 7 15.19 -6.23 34.84
CA LEU A 7 14.81 -5.82 36.20
C LEU A 7 15.60 -6.62 37.23
N ARG A 8 16.21 -5.97 38.22
CA ARG A 8 16.99 -6.65 39.27
C ARG A 8 16.36 -6.42 40.64
N GLY A 9 16.18 -7.48 41.41
CA GLY A 9 15.71 -7.36 42.80
C GLY A 9 14.86 -8.53 43.26
N LEU A 10 14.60 -8.59 44.57
CA LEU A 10 13.86 -9.68 45.20
C LEU A 10 12.40 -9.77 44.71
N PRO A 11 11.74 -10.93 44.83
CA PRO A 11 10.29 -10.99 44.78
C PRO A 11 9.69 -10.06 45.84
N GLY A 12 8.65 -9.28 45.49
CA GLY A 12 8.02 -8.34 46.43
C GLY A 12 8.68 -6.96 46.55
N VAL A 13 9.57 -6.56 45.66
CA VAL A 13 10.17 -5.20 45.65
C VAL A 13 9.43 -4.19 44.76
N GLY A 14 8.27 -4.56 44.22
CA GLY A 14 7.46 -3.66 43.36
C GLY A 14 7.71 -3.75 41.84
N LYS A 15 8.60 -4.62 41.34
CA LYS A 15 8.88 -4.75 39.88
C LYS A 15 7.64 -4.80 38.99
N SER A 16 6.69 -5.70 39.28
CA SER A 16 5.48 -5.87 38.47
C SER A 16 4.54 -4.66 38.54
N THR A 17 4.50 -3.98 39.70
CA THR A 17 3.77 -2.72 39.87
C THR A 17 4.40 -1.63 39.02
N TRP A 18 5.73 -1.49 39.08
CA TRP A 18 6.49 -0.53 38.29
C TRP A 18 6.31 -0.76 36.78
N ILE A 19 6.34 -2.02 36.30
CA ILE A 19 6.06 -2.34 34.89
C ILE A 19 4.69 -1.79 34.47
N LYS A 20 3.67 -1.98 35.30
CA LYS A 20 2.31 -1.52 35.02
C LYS A 20 2.21 0.01 35.04
N GLU A 21 2.82 0.67 36.02
CA GLU A 21 2.85 2.12 36.15
C GLU A 21 3.55 2.80 34.98
N GLN A 22 4.59 2.15 34.41
CA GLN A 22 5.32 2.64 33.23
C GLN A 22 4.69 2.21 31.89
N GLY A 23 3.56 1.49 31.89
CA GLY A 23 2.94 1.00 30.66
C GLY A 23 3.74 -0.06 29.91
N LEU A 24 4.63 -0.78 30.59
CA LEU A 24 5.61 -1.69 29.98
C LEU A 24 5.14 -3.14 29.83
N GLU A 25 3.91 -3.45 30.23
CA GLU A 25 3.35 -4.81 30.18
C GLU A 25 3.46 -5.46 28.78
N PRO A 26 3.13 -4.79 27.66
CA PRO A 26 3.25 -5.37 26.31
C PRO A 26 4.71 -5.69 25.92
N TYR A 27 5.65 -4.91 26.45
CA TYR A 27 7.08 -5.01 26.14
C TYR A 27 7.83 -5.99 27.06
N THR A 28 7.16 -6.56 28.06
CA THR A 28 7.81 -7.38 29.09
C THR A 28 7.72 -8.89 28.80
N LEU A 29 8.85 -9.58 28.93
CA LEU A 29 8.93 -11.04 29.07
C LEU A 29 9.16 -11.39 30.54
N SER A 30 8.12 -11.90 31.22
CA SER A 30 8.22 -12.28 32.63
C SER A 30 8.46 -13.78 32.80
N ALA A 31 9.53 -14.13 33.53
CA ALA A 31 9.84 -15.52 33.81
C ALA A 31 8.72 -16.22 34.61
N ASP A 32 8.01 -15.49 35.49
CA ASP A 32 6.90 -16.04 36.27
C ASP A 32 5.65 -16.29 35.41
N GLN A 33 5.35 -15.40 34.45
CA GLN A 33 4.26 -15.64 33.49
C GLN A 33 4.58 -16.84 32.60
N ILE A 34 5.82 -16.98 32.13
CA ILE A 34 6.24 -18.12 31.31
C ILE A 34 6.18 -19.43 32.12
N ARG A 35 6.52 -19.41 33.43
CA ARG A 35 6.31 -20.56 34.32
C ARG A 35 4.85 -20.99 34.36
N LEU A 36 3.92 -20.04 34.52
CA LEU A 36 2.48 -20.32 34.55
C LEU A 36 1.94 -20.84 33.22
N LEU A 37 2.49 -20.39 32.09
CA LEU A 37 2.18 -20.94 30.76
C LEU A 37 2.72 -22.36 30.58
N THR A 38 3.88 -22.67 31.18
CA THR A 38 4.51 -24.00 31.10
C THR A 38 3.80 -25.01 32.01
N GLN A 39 3.37 -24.58 33.19
CA GLN A 39 2.64 -25.42 34.13
C GLN A 39 1.76 -24.57 35.07
N PRO A 40 0.48 -24.94 35.29
CA PRO A 40 -0.37 -24.25 36.26
C PRO A 40 0.17 -24.42 37.69
N PRO A 41 -0.25 -23.55 38.64
CA PRO A 41 0.15 -23.65 40.04
C PRO A 41 -0.03 -25.07 40.61
N GLN A 42 0.97 -25.54 41.34
CA GLN A 42 0.96 -26.86 41.96
C GLN A 42 0.66 -26.76 43.45
N LEU A 43 0.11 -27.81 44.04
CA LEU A 43 -0.12 -27.85 45.47
C LEU A 43 1.19 -28.12 46.21
N SER A 44 1.60 -27.21 47.10
CA SER A 44 2.73 -27.42 48.01
C SER A 44 2.38 -28.44 49.10
N VAL A 45 3.41 -28.94 49.80
CA VAL A 45 3.25 -29.83 50.98
C VAL A 45 2.39 -29.24 52.09
N ASN A 46 2.23 -27.92 52.14
CA ASN A 46 1.40 -27.22 53.12
C ASN A 46 -0.01 -26.89 52.59
N GLY A 47 -0.41 -27.47 51.45
CA GLY A 47 -1.74 -27.28 50.86
C GLY A 47 -1.96 -25.92 50.18
N LYS A 48 -0.91 -25.10 50.02
CA LYS A 48 -0.97 -23.81 49.32
C LYS A 48 -0.55 -23.97 47.86
N PRO A 49 -1.21 -23.30 46.90
CA PRO A 49 -0.73 -23.29 45.52
C PRO A 49 0.62 -22.58 45.43
N GLU A 50 1.53 -23.06 44.58
CA GLU A 50 2.85 -22.48 44.33
C GLU A 50 3.26 -22.57 42.86
N ILE A 51 4.06 -21.62 42.40
CA ILE A 51 4.78 -21.73 41.13
C ILE A 51 6.01 -22.63 41.34
N THR A 52 6.08 -23.74 40.59
CA THR A 52 7.20 -24.67 40.68
C THR A 52 8.35 -24.28 39.76
N SER A 53 9.59 -24.50 40.20
CA SER A 53 10.81 -24.31 39.40
C SER A 53 11.31 -25.61 38.75
N LYS A 54 10.54 -26.71 38.81
CA LYS A 54 10.94 -28.04 38.29
C LYS A 54 11.30 -28.02 36.80
N HIS A 55 10.67 -27.15 36.03
CA HIS A 55 10.86 -27.04 34.58
C HIS A 55 11.59 -25.75 34.16
N ASP A 56 12.38 -25.14 35.06
CA ASP A 56 13.07 -23.87 34.80
C ASP A 56 13.94 -23.91 33.53
N HIS A 57 14.56 -25.04 33.19
CA HIS A 57 15.30 -25.18 31.94
C HIS A 57 14.41 -24.89 30.71
N ARG A 58 13.19 -25.42 30.68
CA ARG A 58 12.24 -25.18 29.58
C ARG A 58 11.73 -23.74 29.57
N VAL A 59 11.50 -23.16 30.74
CA VAL A 59 11.06 -21.76 30.91
C VAL A 59 12.11 -20.81 30.35
N TRP A 60 13.37 -20.97 30.75
CA TRP A 60 14.47 -20.12 30.27
C TRP A 60 14.76 -20.33 28.78
N SER A 61 14.69 -21.57 28.28
CA SER A 61 14.77 -21.84 26.84
C SER A 61 13.69 -21.05 26.09
N LEU A 62 12.43 -21.12 26.51
CA LEU A 62 11.33 -20.40 25.86
C LEU A 62 11.49 -18.87 25.97
N LEU A 63 11.95 -18.36 27.12
CA LEU A 63 12.24 -16.94 27.29
C LEU A 63 13.29 -16.46 26.29
N PHE A 64 14.39 -17.22 26.12
CA PHE A 64 15.44 -16.87 25.16
C PHE A 64 15.01 -17.04 23.70
N ASP A 65 14.13 -18.00 23.38
CA ASP A 65 13.54 -18.13 22.05
C ASP A 65 12.68 -16.89 21.71
N LEU A 66 11.81 -16.46 22.63
CA LEU A 66 11.00 -15.26 22.49
C LEU A 66 11.84 -13.99 22.41
N LEU A 67 12.87 -13.88 23.26
CA LEU A 67 13.80 -12.75 23.24
C LEU A 67 14.56 -12.67 21.93
N THR A 68 15.04 -13.80 21.41
CA THR A 68 15.74 -13.86 20.12
C THR A 68 14.83 -13.36 19.00
N ALA A 69 13.58 -13.84 18.94
CA ALA A 69 12.63 -13.39 17.94
C ALA A 69 12.33 -11.88 18.02
N ARG A 70 12.24 -11.30 19.24
CA ARG A 70 12.11 -9.85 19.44
C ARG A 70 13.36 -9.08 19.03
N MET A 71 14.54 -9.61 19.37
CA MET A 71 15.81 -8.99 19.04
C MET A 71 16.11 -8.97 17.54
N GLU A 72 15.72 -10.01 16.80
CA GLU A 72 15.82 -10.08 15.34
C GLU A 72 15.06 -8.93 14.64
N ARG A 73 13.91 -8.53 15.18
CA ARG A 73 13.12 -7.40 14.67
C ARG A 73 13.59 -6.04 15.20
N GLY A 74 14.43 -6.03 16.22
CA GLY A 74 14.83 -4.80 16.88
C GLY A 74 13.77 -4.24 17.85
N ASP A 75 12.94 -5.10 18.45
CA ASP A 75 11.89 -4.69 19.40
C ASP A 75 12.47 -4.28 20.76
N PHE A 76 12.01 -3.16 21.31
CA PHE A 76 12.24 -2.82 22.72
C PHE A 76 11.68 -3.93 23.63
N THR A 77 12.50 -4.40 24.57
CA THR A 77 12.12 -5.53 25.44
C THR A 77 12.56 -5.31 26.88
N VAL A 78 11.65 -5.60 27.81
CA VAL A 78 11.92 -5.68 29.25
C VAL A 78 11.94 -7.15 29.67
N ILE A 79 12.90 -7.56 30.51
CA ILE A 79 12.94 -8.88 31.11
C ILE A 79 12.63 -8.76 32.60
N ASP A 80 11.46 -9.28 32.99
CA ASP A 80 11.07 -9.41 34.38
C ASP A 80 11.55 -10.75 34.94
N ALA A 81 12.69 -10.69 35.61
CA ALA A 81 13.21 -11.75 36.45
C ALA A 81 13.90 -11.12 37.67
N THR A 82 14.49 -11.94 38.53
CA THR A 82 15.10 -11.45 39.78
C THR A 82 16.54 -10.99 39.59
N HIS A 83 17.23 -11.53 38.59
CA HIS A 83 18.62 -11.23 38.20
C HIS A 83 19.59 -11.13 39.41
N VAL A 84 19.51 -12.11 40.31
CA VAL A 84 20.25 -12.13 41.58
C VAL A 84 21.77 -12.22 41.40
N THR A 85 22.24 -12.96 40.39
CA THR A 85 23.67 -13.25 40.21
C THR A 85 24.23 -12.59 38.95
N SER A 86 25.52 -12.29 38.95
CA SER A 86 26.23 -11.77 37.78
C SER A 86 26.10 -12.70 36.56
N LYS A 87 26.07 -14.02 36.80
CA LYS A 87 25.81 -15.04 35.76
C LYS A 87 24.44 -14.89 35.12
N SER A 88 23.40 -14.59 35.90
CA SER A 88 22.03 -14.40 35.41
C SER A 88 21.85 -13.16 34.52
N ILE A 89 22.75 -12.18 34.62
CA ILE A 89 22.80 -11.03 33.71
C ILE A 89 23.71 -11.33 32.51
N SER A 90 24.83 -12.01 32.75
CA SER A 90 25.82 -12.29 31.70
C SER A 90 25.31 -13.19 30.57
N GLN A 91 24.28 -14.01 30.81
CA GLN A 91 23.64 -14.84 29.78
C GLN A 91 23.03 -14.05 28.62
N TYR A 92 22.68 -12.77 28.80
CA TYR A 92 22.14 -11.92 27.72
C TYR A 92 23.22 -11.32 26.81
N LYS A 93 24.50 -11.35 27.22
CA LYS A 93 25.59 -10.62 26.57
C LYS A 93 25.79 -11.02 25.10
N SER A 94 25.72 -12.33 24.82
CA SER A 94 25.90 -12.85 23.45
C SER A 94 24.83 -12.30 22.52
N LEU A 95 23.55 -12.48 22.89
CA LEU A 95 22.41 -11.98 22.11
C LEU A 95 22.44 -10.46 21.95
N ALA A 96 22.70 -9.72 23.04
CA ALA A 96 22.79 -8.26 22.99
C ALA A 96 23.91 -7.78 22.05
N THR A 97 25.04 -8.49 22.01
CA THR A 97 26.15 -8.17 21.10
C THR A 97 25.76 -8.48 19.64
N THR A 98 25.22 -9.67 19.38
CA THR A 98 24.81 -10.11 18.03
C THR A 98 23.78 -9.17 17.41
N TYR A 99 22.78 -8.75 18.19
CA TYR A 99 21.69 -7.90 17.71
C TYR A 99 21.89 -6.40 17.97
N ARG A 100 23.06 -5.99 18.48
CA ARG A 100 23.44 -4.58 18.73
C ARG A 100 22.52 -3.85 19.74
N TYR A 101 22.17 -4.52 20.83
CA TYR A 101 21.37 -3.95 21.92
C TYR A 101 22.23 -3.27 22.98
N ARG A 102 21.81 -2.08 23.42
CA ARG A 102 22.21 -1.52 24.72
C ARG A 102 21.39 -2.20 25.80
N VAL A 103 22.06 -2.55 26.90
CA VAL A 103 21.43 -3.25 28.02
C VAL A 103 21.47 -2.38 29.27
N TYR A 104 20.29 -2.16 29.84
CA TYR A 104 20.10 -1.44 31.09
C TYR A 104 19.59 -2.40 32.17
N VAL A 105 19.99 -2.17 33.41
CA VAL A 105 19.48 -2.87 34.58
C VAL A 105 18.76 -1.85 35.45
N VAL A 106 17.45 -2.01 35.61
CA VAL A 106 16.69 -1.24 36.60
C VAL A 106 16.79 -1.98 37.93
N ASP A 107 17.52 -1.40 38.88
CA ASP A 107 17.88 -2.02 40.13
C ASP A 107 16.91 -1.62 41.25
N PHE A 108 16.30 -2.60 41.90
CA PHE A 108 15.37 -2.45 43.03
C PHE A 108 16.00 -2.93 44.35
N THR A 109 17.32 -3.16 44.40
CA THR A 109 18.02 -3.67 45.61
C THR A 109 18.08 -2.67 46.77
N GLN A 110 17.78 -1.40 46.53
CA GLN A 110 17.58 -0.34 47.52
C GLN A 110 16.32 -0.54 48.37
N VAL A 111 15.36 -1.34 47.90
CA VAL A 111 14.15 -1.65 48.67
C VAL A 111 14.52 -2.57 49.84
N PRO A 112 14.21 -2.19 51.11
CA PRO A 112 14.55 -3.00 52.28
C PRO A 112 13.94 -4.41 52.24
N LEU A 113 14.67 -5.39 52.79
CA LEU A 113 14.22 -6.78 52.85
C LEU A 113 12.89 -6.91 53.61
N GLU A 114 12.69 -6.13 54.66
CA GLU A 114 11.46 -6.10 55.46
C GLU A 114 10.26 -5.72 54.59
N THR A 115 10.42 -4.70 53.73
CA THR A 115 9.40 -4.30 52.76
C THR A 115 9.13 -5.42 51.76
N ALA A 116 10.18 -6.06 51.23
CA ALA A 116 10.04 -7.17 50.29
C ALA A 116 9.29 -8.37 50.91
N LEU A 117 9.58 -8.71 52.16
CA LEU A 117 8.91 -9.79 52.90
C LEU A 117 7.43 -9.46 53.14
N LEU A 118 7.13 -8.24 53.60
CA LEU A 118 5.75 -7.78 53.83
C LEU A 118 4.93 -7.82 52.53
N GLN A 119 5.46 -7.25 51.46
CA GLN A 119 4.79 -7.24 50.16
C GLN A 119 4.64 -8.66 49.60
N ASN A 120 5.65 -9.52 49.73
CA ASN A 120 5.59 -10.90 49.26
C ASN A 120 4.48 -11.71 49.95
N ARG A 121 4.19 -11.48 51.24
CA ARG A 121 3.07 -12.10 51.96
C ARG A 121 1.69 -11.68 51.41
N SER A 122 1.60 -10.48 50.84
CA SER A 122 0.36 -9.91 50.30
C SER A 122 0.09 -10.26 48.82
N ARG A 123 1.03 -10.95 48.15
CA ARG A 123 0.86 -11.37 46.75
C ARG A 123 -0.21 -12.48 46.65
N GLU A 124 -0.72 -12.69 45.44
CA GLU A 124 -1.58 -13.83 45.14
C GLU A 124 -0.96 -15.14 45.66
N PRO A 125 -1.75 -16.06 46.24
CA PRO A 125 -1.21 -17.21 46.97
C PRO A 125 -0.14 -18.00 46.22
N HIS A 126 -0.31 -18.20 44.91
CA HIS A 126 0.63 -18.95 44.07
C HIS A 126 1.92 -18.20 43.71
N LYS A 127 1.93 -16.86 43.85
CA LYS A 127 3.10 -16.00 43.62
C LYS A 127 3.93 -15.77 44.88
N VAL A 128 3.45 -16.18 46.06
CA VAL A 128 4.18 -16.03 47.32
C VAL A 128 5.41 -16.94 47.31
N VAL A 129 6.60 -16.34 47.43
CA VAL A 129 7.86 -17.09 47.51
C VAL A 129 8.21 -17.35 48.99
N ARG A 130 8.76 -18.53 49.31
CA ARG A 130 9.14 -18.86 50.71
C ARG A 130 10.17 -17.88 51.25
N GLU A 131 9.98 -17.40 52.49
CA GLU A 131 10.87 -16.39 53.10
C GLU A 131 12.33 -16.85 53.17
N SER A 132 12.59 -18.14 53.45
CA SER A 132 13.95 -18.70 53.42
C SER A 132 14.66 -18.51 52.08
N VAL A 133 13.92 -18.53 50.97
CA VAL A 133 14.45 -18.24 49.63
C VAL A 133 14.73 -16.74 49.47
N LEU A 134 13.86 -15.86 49.97
CA LEU A 134 14.12 -14.41 49.95
C LEU A 134 15.37 -14.05 50.76
N TYR A 135 15.54 -14.60 51.96
CA TYR A 135 16.75 -14.40 52.77
C TYR A 135 18.01 -14.84 52.02
N GLN A 136 17.99 -16.03 51.40
CA GLN A 136 19.13 -16.51 50.60
C GLN A 136 19.42 -15.62 49.39
N MET A 137 18.40 -15.15 48.68
CA MET A 137 18.56 -14.24 47.55
C MET A 137 19.10 -12.89 47.99
N ASN A 138 18.68 -12.39 49.15
CA ASN A 138 19.14 -11.12 49.71
C ASN A 138 20.64 -11.16 50.05
N GLU A 139 21.09 -12.22 50.71
CA GLU A 139 22.53 -12.40 51.01
C GLU A 139 23.37 -12.50 49.73
N ARG A 140 22.84 -13.14 48.68
CA ARG A 140 23.49 -13.15 47.36
C ARG A 140 23.55 -11.77 46.73
N LEU A 141 22.47 -10.99 46.75
CA LEU A 141 22.43 -9.63 46.18
C LEU A 141 23.44 -8.68 46.84
N LYS A 142 23.72 -8.84 48.14
CA LYS A 142 24.75 -8.07 48.86
C LYS A 142 26.17 -8.32 48.36
N THR A 143 26.43 -9.51 47.80
CA THR A 143 27.78 -9.96 47.41
C THR A 143 27.99 -9.96 45.90
N GLU A 144 26.93 -10.22 45.13
CA GLU A 144 26.92 -10.25 43.68
C GLU A 144 26.90 -8.84 43.09
N LYS A 145 27.82 -8.58 42.16
CA LYS A 145 27.90 -7.29 41.45
C LYS A 145 27.23 -7.38 40.08
N VAL A 146 26.66 -6.25 39.64
CA VAL A 146 26.21 -6.11 38.26
C VAL A 146 27.44 -6.06 37.33
N PRO A 147 27.45 -6.78 36.20
CA PRO A 147 28.54 -6.72 35.24
C PRO A 147 28.80 -5.29 34.71
N SER A 148 30.05 -4.91 34.45
CA SER A 148 30.40 -3.55 34.00
C SER A 148 29.96 -3.21 32.56
N TRP A 149 29.49 -4.19 31.79
CA TRP A 149 29.09 -3.99 30.39
C TRP A 149 27.63 -3.52 30.24
N VAL A 150 26.86 -3.47 31.33
CA VAL A 150 25.49 -2.94 31.36
C VAL A 150 25.45 -1.59 32.10
N THR A 151 24.45 -0.78 31.80
CA THR A 151 24.20 0.48 32.52
C THR A 151 23.17 0.21 33.63
N VAL A 152 23.46 0.62 34.87
CA VAL A 152 22.53 0.47 35.99
C VAL A 152 21.74 1.76 36.17
N LEU A 153 20.44 1.63 36.35
CA LEU A 153 19.49 2.70 36.60
C LEU A 153 18.71 2.42 37.89
N GLN A 154 18.42 3.47 38.65
CA GLN A 154 17.35 3.45 39.64
C GLN A 154 15.98 3.58 38.93
N PRO A 155 14.89 3.07 39.53
CA PRO A 155 13.55 3.13 38.95
C PRO A 155 13.10 4.55 38.57
N GLU A 156 13.55 5.56 39.32
CA GLU A 156 13.23 6.97 39.11
C GLU A 156 14.03 7.60 37.95
N GLU A 157 15.18 7.03 37.60
CA GLU A 157 16.02 7.48 36.48
C GLU A 157 15.53 6.96 35.13
N TYR A 158 14.76 5.86 35.16
CA TYR A 158 14.32 5.16 33.95
C TYR A 158 13.56 6.06 32.96
N PRO A 159 12.52 6.83 33.35
CA PRO A 159 11.76 7.63 32.39
C PRO A 159 12.65 8.61 31.63
N HIS A 160 13.57 9.28 32.33
CA HIS A 160 14.47 10.26 31.72
C HIS A 160 15.45 9.63 30.70
N VAL A 161 15.94 8.42 30.98
CA VAL A 161 16.90 7.73 30.11
C VAL A 161 16.22 7.04 28.92
N MET A 162 14.94 6.70 29.06
CA MET A 162 14.19 5.94 28.04
C MET A 162 13.34 6.83 27.13
N THR A 163 13.07 8.07 27.51
CA THR A 163 12.50 9.03 26.57
C THR A 163 13.52 9.39 25.49
N TYR A 164 13.17 9.15 24.23
CA TYR A 164 14.04 9.51 23.11
C TYR A 164 13.98 11.02 22.87
N GLN A 165 15.00 11.75 23.36
CA GLN A 165 15.07 13.19 23.18
C GLN A 165 15.64 13.57 21.80
N SER A 166 15.10 14.63 21.22
CA SER A 166 15.69 15.26 20.03
C SER A 166 17.05 15.87 20.39
N ARG A 167 17.99 15.82 19.44
CA ARG A 167 19.27 16.51 19.55
C ARG A 167 19.19 17.83 18.81
N SER A 168 19.67 18.92 19.39
CA SER A 168 19.87 20.15 18.62
C SER A 168 21.09 20.00 17.73
N PHE A 169 20.95 20.44 16.48
CA PHE A 169 22.02 20.56 15.49
C PHE A 169 22.26 22.01 15.06
N ASP A 170 21.84 22.99 15.87
CA ASP A 170 21.97 24.42 15.59
C ASP A 170 23.43 24.90 15.47
N GLN A 171 24.40 24.07 15.89
CA GLN A 171 25.82 24.35 15.71
C GLN A 171 26.30 24.21 14.25
N TYR A 172 25.53 23.58 13.37
CA TYR A 172 25.89 23.40 11.96
C TYR A 172 25.24 24.47 11.08
N GLU A 173 25.97 24.96 10.08
CA GLU A 173 25.46 25.95 9.12
C GLU A 173 24.43 25.37 8.15
N ALA A 174 24.54 24.07 7.85
CA ALA A 174 23.58 23.33 7.04
C ALA A 174 23.56 21.84 7.41
N ILE A 175 22.46 21.18 7.11
CA ILE A 175 22.28 19.73 7.27
C ILE A 175 21.90 19.13 5.91
N HIS A 176 22.70 18.20 5.42
CA HIS A 176 22.49 17.47 4.17
C HIS A 176 21.92 16.09 4.48
N VAL A 177 20.78 15.74 3.90
CA VAL A 177 20.17 14.41 4.04
C VAL A 177 20.12 13.72 2.69
N PHE A 178 20.81 12.59 2.56
CA PHE A 178 20.91 11.80 1.35
C PHE A 178 19.93 10.62 1.40
N GLY A 179 19.24 10.37 0.28
CA GLY A 179 18.46 9.14 0.09
C GLY A 179 19.32 7.89 -0.15
N ASP A 180 18.70 6.87 -0.72
CA ASP A 180 19.36 5.62 -1.06
C ASP A 180 20.49 5.86 -2.09
N ILE A 181 21.69 5.34 -1.82
CA ILE A 181 22.90 5.54 -2.66
C ILE A 181 23.10 4.35 -3.60
N HIS A 182 22.85 3.13 -3.12
CA HIS A 182 22.94 1.89 -3.85
C HIS A 182 24.23 1.70 -4.67
N GLY A 183 25.38 2.12 -4.13
CA GLY A 183 26.66 1.99 -4.84
C GLY A 183 26.76 2.86 -6.10
N CYS A 184 26.14 4.05 -6.11
CA CYS A 184 26.23 5.03 -7.20
C CYS A 184 27.14 6.21 -6.79
N HIS A 185 28.46 5.95 -6.76
CA HIS A 185 29.47 6.90 -6.32
C HIS A 185 29.52 8.17 -7.19
N THR A 186 29.36 8.04 -8.51
CA THR A 186 29.42 9.19 -9.43
C THR A 186 28.34 10.23 -9.10
N ALA A 187 27.11 9.79 -8.82
CA ALA A 187 26.02 10.69 -8.41
C ALA A 187 26.32 11.33 -7.03
N LEU A 188 26.79 10.54 -6.06
CA LEU A 188 27.18 11.02 -4.73
C LEU A 188 28.26 12.12 -4.81
N ASN A 189 29.33 11.85 -5.56
CA ASN A 189 30.45 12.77 -5.70
C ASN A 189 30.08 14.04 -6.49
N THR A 190 29.12 13.95 -7.41
CA THR A 190 28.62 15.13 -8.14
C THR A 190 27.97 16.14 -7.21
N TYR A 191 27.23 15.68 -6.19
CA TYR A 191 26.68 16.56 -5.17
C TYR A 191 27.75 17.10 -4.22
N LEU A 192 28.61 16.22 -3.71
CA LEU A 192 29.63 16.59 -2.72
C LEU A 192 30.75 17.45 -3.28
N GLN A 193 31.00 17.40 -4.59
CA GLN A 193 32.11 18.09 -5.26
C GLN A 193 33.48 17.75 -4.66
N GLY A 194 33.63 16.53 -4.13
CA GLY A 194 34.91 15.96 -3.70
C GLY A 194 35.21 15.97 -2.21
N ASP A 195 34.48 16.70 -1.35
CA ASP A 195 34.69 16.63 0.12
C ASP A 195 33.50 17.12 0.96
N ILE A 196 33.52 16.83 2.25
CA ILE A 196 32.56 17.33 3.26
C ILE A 196 33.12 18.52 4.03
N LYS A 197 32.26 19.43 4.49
CA LYS A 197 32.64 20.59 5.29
C LYS A 197 32.43 20.32 6.78
N GLU A 198 33.42 20.66 7.61
CA GLU A 198 33.35 20.40 9.07
C GLU A 198 32.22 21.16 9.79
N ASN A 199 31.76 22.29 9.23
CA ASN A 199 30.67 23.11 9.76
C ASN A 199 29.27 22.72 9.24
N GLU A 200 29.17 21.69 8.40
CA GLU A 200 27.91 21.14 7.86
C GLU A 200 27.75 19.68 8.32
N LEU A 201 26.50 19.23 8.53
CA LEU A 201 26.16 17.86 8.94
C LEU A 201 25.69 17.04 7.73
N TYR A 202 26.15 15.80 7.61
CA TYR A 202 25.79 14.88 6.52
C TYR A 202 25.10 13.63 7.09
N ILE A 203 23.84 13.41 6.72
CA ILE A 203 22.99 12.29 7.15
C ILE A 203 22.68 11.40 5.95
N PHE A 204 23.10 10.15 5.97
CA PHE A 204 22.77 9.15 4.95
C PHE A 204 21.59 8.30 5.44
N ALA A 205 20.49 8.28 4.68
CA ALA A 205 19.25 7.61 5.07
C ALA A 205 19.25 6.07 4.86
N GLY A 206 20.41 5.49 4.54
CA GLY A 206 20.61 4.04 4.42
C GLY A 206 20.86 3.61 2.98
N ASP A 207 20.93 2.28 2.80
CA ASP A 207 21.13 1.61 1.52
C ASP A 207 22.33 2.20 0.75
N LEU A 208 23.48 2.18 1.42
CA LEU A 208 24.71 2.75 0.89
C LEU A 208 25.21 1.99 -0.35
N LEU A 209 25.10 0.66 -0.29
CA LEU A 209 25.60 -0.27 -1.29
C LEU A 209 24.44 -1.11 -1.88
N ASP A 210 24.84 -2.07 -2.71
CA ASP A 210 23.99 -3.06 -3.37
C ASP A 210 23.18 -2.43 -4.53
N ARG A 211 23.01 -3.19 -5.63
CA ARG A 211 22.28 -2.86 -6.87
C ARG A 211 23.07 -2.06 -7.92
N GLY A 212 23.73 -0.97 -7.54
CA GLY A 212 24.60 -0.20 -8.42
C GLY A 212 25.91 -0.92 -8.76
N ILE A 213 26.81 -0.21 -9.42
CA ILE A 213 28.04 -0.77 -10.01
C ILE A 213 29.34 -0.10 -9.52
N GLU A 214 29.23 0.84 -8.57
CA GLU A 214 30.36 1.55 -7.96
C GLU A 214 30.37 1.30 -6.43
N ASN A 215 30.08 0.06 -6.01
CA ASN A 215 29.93 -0.27 -4.58
C ASN A 215 31.26 -0.16 -3.83
N LYS A 216 32.36 -0.48 -4.52
CA LYS A 216 33.70 -0.37 -3.96
C LYS A 216 34.02 1.08 -3.63
N GLU A 217 33.78 1.99 -4.57
CA GLU A 217 34.07 3.42 -4.45
C GLU A 217 33.25 4.06 -3.33
N VAL A 218 31.95 3.72 -3.22
CA VAL A 218 31.12 4.19 -2.09
C VAL A 218 31.65 3.65 -0.76
N LEU A 219 32.03 2.37 -0.67
CA LEU A 219 32.56 1.80 0.57
C LEU A 219 33.91 2.43 0.96
N GLU A 220 34.80 2.66 0.00
CA GLU A 220 36.06 3.39 0.22
C GLU A 220 35.80 4.78 0.80
N TRP A 221 34.91 5.55 0.17
CA TRP A 221 34.55 6.89 0.61
C TRP A 221 33.95 6.88 2.03
N MET A 222 33.02 5.97 2.31
CA MET A 222 32.37 5.84 3.61
C MET A 222 33.34 5.46 4.71
N LEU A 223 34.29 4.56 4.43
CA LEU A 223 35.32 4.20 5.38
C LEU A 223 36.27 5.38 5.64
N ALA A 224 36.63 6.17 4.64
CA ALA A 224 37.48 7.35 4.81
C ALA A 224 36.87 8.40 5.76
N HIS A 225 35.55 8.55 5.76
CA HIS A 225 34.82 9.56 6.55
C HIS A 225 34.15 9.02 7.82
N ARG A 226 34.34 7.73 8.15
CA ARG A 226 33.63 7.06 9.26
C ARG A 226 33.87 7.66 10.65
N GLU A 227 34.99 8.33 10.85
CA GLU A 227 35.37 8.95 12.14
C GLU A 227 34.96 10.44 12.21
N CYS A 228 34.40 10.99 11.12
CA CYS A 228 33.95 12.37 11.08
C CYS A 228 32.70 12.55 11.96
N ARG A 229 32.75 13.50 12.90
CA ARG A 229 31.66 13.74 13.88
C ARG A 229 30.39 14.31 13.25
N ASN A 230 30.52 14.88 12.06
CA ASN A 230 29.47 15.47 11.25
C ASN A 230 28.95 14.52 10.16
N VAL A 231 29.16 13.21 10.32
CA VAL A 231 28.58 12.17 9.46
C VAL A 231 27.70 11.23 10.30
N ILE A 232 26.45 11.05 9.89
CA ILE A 232 25.51 10.12 10.47
C ILE A 232 25.02 9.17 9.38
N VAL A 233 25.14 7.87 9.61
CA VAL A 233 24.60 6.84 8.71
C VAL A 233 23.45 6.14 9.41
N ILE A 234 22.29 6.12 8.77
CA ILE A 234 21.11 5.35 9.18
C ILE A 234 21.17 3.99 8.50
N GLU A 235 20.78 2.93 9.20
CA GLU A 235 20.74 1.57 8.66
C GLU A 235 19.56 1.39 7.71
N GLY A 236 19.85 0.98 6.47
CA GLY A 236 18.88 0.50 5.50
C GLY A 236 18.77 -1.03 5.43
N ASN A 237 17.87 -1.54 4.60
CA ASN A 237 17.71 -3.00 4.47
C ASN A 237 18.82 -3.66 3.66
N HIS A 238 19.39 -2.99 2.66
CA HIS A 238 20.53 -3.50 1.92
C HIS A 238 21.82 -3.44 2.74
N ASP A 239 21.93 -2.52 3.70
CA ASP A 239 23.08 -2.46 4.63
C ASP A 239 23.20 -3.71 5.52
N GLN A 240 22.10 -4.42 5.77
CA GLN A 240 22.13 -5.71 6.48
C GLN A 240 22.92 -6.77 5.71
N HIS A 241 22.99 -6.68 4.37
CA HIS A 241 23.81 -7.58 3.56
C HIS A 241 25.30 -7.32 3.84
N LEU A 242 25.72 -6.06 3.88
CA LEU A 242 27.09 -5.68 4.23
C LEU A 242 27.44 -6.12 5.65
N TYR A 243 26.53 -5.96 6.61
CA TYR A 243 26.72 -6.46 7.98
C TYR A 243 27.03 -7.96 8.00
N ARG A 244 26.19 -8.78 7.34
CA ARG A 244 26.35 -10.23 7.29
C ARG A 244 27.64 -10.64 6.58
N PHE A 245 27.90 -10.03 5.42
CA PHE A 245 29.14 -10.25 4.66
C PHE A 245 30.38 -9.98 5.51
N ALA A 246 30.43 -8.84 6.21
CA ALA A 246 31.56 -8.48 7.06
C ALA A 246 31.76 -9.41 8.28
N HIS A 247 30.71 -10.13 8.70
CA HIS A 247 30.77 -11.14 9.78
C HIS A 247 30.98 -12.57 9.25
N GLY A 248 31.14 -12.76 7.94
CA GLY A 248 31.28 -14.09 7.32
C GLY A 248 29.99 -14.90 7.35
N GLU A 249 28.84 -14.24 7.50
CA GLU A 249 27.52 -14.87 7.49
C GLU A 249 26.97 -14.96 6.06
N LYS A 250 26.09 -15.94 5.83
CA LYS A 250 25.47 -16.14 4.52
C LYS A 250 24.48 -15.01 4.19
N VAL A 251 24.73 -14.29 3.11
CA VAL A 251 23.78 -13.33 2.52
C VAL A 251 22.78 -14.06 1.62
N ARG A 252 21.48 -13.80 1.78
CA ARG A 252 20.42 -14.43 0.98
C ARG A 252 20.20 -13.79 -0.38
N SER A 253 20.57 -12.50 -0.53
CA SER A 253 20.39 -11.75 -1.77
C SER A 253 21.27 -12.30 -2.89
N ASN A 254 20.65 -12.81 -3.97
CA ASN A 254 21.37 -13.27 -5.15
C ASN A 254 22.11 -12.14 -5.86
N MET A 255 21.50 -10.94 -5.88
CA MET A 255 22.10 -9.78 -6.54
C MET A 255 23.37 -9.35 -5.78
N PHE A 256 23.29 -9.25 -4.46
CA PHE A 256 24.46 -8.95 -3.62
C PHE A 256 25.59 -9.96 -3.86
N ASN A 257 25.28 -11.26 -3.78
CA ASN A 257 26.29 -12.31 -3.92
C ASN A 257 26.93 -12.36 -5.32
N ARG A 258 26.21 -11.94 -6.38
CA ARG A 258 26.70 -12.00 -7.76
C ARG A 258 27.44 -10.75 -8.22
N HIS A 259 27.17 -9.60 -7.62
CA HIS A 259 27.66 -8.31 -8.09
C HIS A 259 28.41 -7.56 -6.98
N THR A 260 27.70 -7.23 -5.90
CA THR A 260 28.22 -6.41 -4.81
C THR A 260 29.37 -7.06 -4.03
N ALA A 261 29.23 -8.34 -3.65
CA ALA A 261 30.26 -9.05 -2.89
C ALA A 261 31.58 -9.17 -3.68
N PRO A 262 31.59 -9.59 -4.97
CA PRO A 262 32.81 -9.57 -5.78
C PRO A 262 33.49 -8.21 -5.88
N GLU A 263 32.73 -7.12 -6.00
CA GLU A 263 33.28 -5.75 -6.02
C GLU A 263 33.99 -5.39 -4.70
N ILE A 264 33.36 -5.74 -3.57
CA ILE A 264 33.94 -5.53 -2.24
C ILE A 264 35.20 -6.40 -2.05
N GLU A 265 35.17 -7.66 -2.45
CA GLU A 265 36.33 -8.57 -2.36
C GLU A 265 37.51 -8.06 -3.21
N ALA A 266 37.24 -7.53 -4.41
CA ALA A 266 38.25 -6.93 -5.27
C ALA A 266 38.84 -5.62 -4.70
N GLY A 267 38.17 -4.98 -3.74
CA GLY A 267 38.66 -3.80 -3.03
C GLY A 267 39.66 -4.10 -1.90
N ASP A 268 39.85 -5.36 -1.51
CA ASP A 268 40.79 -5.80 -0.46
C ASP A 268 40.62 -5.06 0.90
N PHE A 269 39.36 -4.78 1.28
CA PHE A 269 39.06 -4.07 2.52
C PHE A 269 39.38 -4.90 3.77
N ASP A 270 39.87 -4.25 4.83
CA ASP A 270 39.91 -4.86 6.16
C ASP A 270 38.49 -5.03 6.71
N LEU A 271 37.97 -6.26 6.66
CA LEU A 271 36.65 -6.60 7.19
C LEU A 271 36.47 -6.25 8.67
N LYS A 272 37.56 -6.10 9.44
CA LYS A 272 37.48 -5.62 10.83
C LYS A 272 37.04 -4.16 10.89
N GLU A 273 37.53 -3.32 9.98
CA GLU A 273 37.11 -1.93 9.88
C GLU A 273 35.69 -1.82 9.33
N VAL A 274 35.32 -2.65 8.34
CA VAL A 274 33.92 -2.74 7.87
C VAL A 274 32.97 -3.13 9.01
N ARG A 275 33.33 -4.14 9.83
CA ARG A 275 32.53 -4.55 11.00
C ARG A 275 32.39 -3.44 12.03
N LYS A 276 33.42 -2.61 12.25
CA LYS A 276 33.31 -1.44 13.14
C LYS A 276 32.38 -0.41 12.55
N PHE A 277 32.52 -0.11 11.27
CA PHE A 277 31.71 0.88 10.56
C PHE A 277 30.22 0.54 10.61
N VAL A 278 29.80 -0.66 10.19
CA VAL A 278 28.37 -1.06 10.21
C VAL A 278 27.74 -1.11 11.61
N ARG A 279 28.56 -1.16 12.67
CA ARG A 279 28.07 -1.08 14.06
C ARG A 279 27.75 0.34 14.51
N THR A 280 28.22 1.36 13.77
CA THR A 280 27.93 2.77 14.04
C THR A 280 26.58 3.22 13.47
N PHE A 281 25.92 2.39 12.65
CA PHE A 281 24.70 2.78 11.97
C PHE A 281 23.56 3.02 12.97
N HIS A 282 22.89 4.15 12.78
CA HIS A 282 21.75 4.58 13.57
C HIS A 282 20.47 3.94 13.03
N GLN A 283 19.44 3.82 13.86
CA GLN A 283 18.13 3.32 13.41
C GLN A 283 17.24 4.42 12.86
N LEU A 284 17.49 5.64 13.34
CA LEU A 284 16.82 6.88 12.99
C LEU A 284 17.70 8.03 13.48
N THR A 285 17.43 9.23 12.98
CA THR A 285 17.94 10.48 13.54
C THR A 285 16.76 11.38 13.85
N TYR A 286 16.63 11.82 15.11
CA TYR A 286 15.57 12.71 15.56
C TYR A 286 16.21 13.96 16.18
N PHE A 287 15.94 15.12 15.59
CA PHE A 287 16.70 16.34 15.87
C PHE A 287 15.87 17.60 15.74
N THR A 288 16.35 18.68 16.34
CA THR A 288 15.84 20.04 16.11
C THR A 288 16.88 20.88 15.39
N TYR A 289 16.42 21.75 14.51
CA TYR A 289 17.25 22.73 13.83
C TYR A 289 16.46 24.03 13.64
N HIS A 290 16.97 25.12 14.20
CA HIS A 290 16.33 26.44 14.25
C HIS A 290 14.86 26.42 14.68
N GLY A 291 14.53 25.58 15.68
CA GLY A 291 13.19 25.45 16.24
C GLY A 291 12.27 24.42 15.55
N GLN A 292 12.61 23.97 14.34
CA GLN A 292 11.88 22.92 13.64
C GLN A 292 12.34 21.52 14.07
N THR A 293 11.40 20.59 14.25
CA THR A 293 11.71 19.18 14.58
C THR A 293 11.70 18.30 13.33
N TYR A 294 12.71 17.43 13.22
CA TYR A 294 12.91 16.51 12.10
C TYR A 294 13.07 15.07 12.57
N LEU A 295 12.45 14.14 11.82
CA LEU A 295 12.64 12.70 11.96
C LEU A 295 13.16 12.12 10.64
N VAL A 296 14.37 11.56 10.67
CA VAL A 296 14.97 10.84 9.55
C VAL A 296 14.95 9.33 9.83
N THR A 297 14.36 8.57 8.93
CA THR A 297 14.34 7.09 8.96
C THR A 297 14.69 6.54 7.59
N HIS A 298 14.91 5.23 7.46
CA HIS A 298 15.10 4.65 6.13
C HIS A 298 13.76 4.45 5.41
N GLY A 299 12.79 3.78 6.05
CA GLY A 299 11.54 3.35 5.43
C GLY A 299 10.32 4.26 5.62
N GLY A 300 10.43 5.33 6.43
CA GLY A 300 9.32 6.22 6.76
C GLY A 300 8.26 5.60 7.69
N LEU A 301 7.53 6.46 8.39
CA LEU A 301 6.44 6.10 9.31
C LEU A 301 5.14 6.75 8.85
N ALA A 302 4.01 6.12 9.18
CA ALA A 302 2.68 6.69 8.95
C ALA A 302 2.21 7.61 10.09
N HIS A 303 2.93 7.67 11.22
CA HIS A 303 2.63 8.50 12.39
C HIS A 303 3.88 8.62 13.28
N LEU A 304 3.98 9.69 14.07
CA LEU A 304 4.98 9.83 15.12
C LEU A 304 4.46 9.21 16.43
N PRO A 305 5.01 8.07 16.89
CA PRO A 305 4.55 7.46 18.13
C PRO A 305 4.99 8.27 19.35
N GLU A 306 4.26 8.12 20.46
CA GLU A 306 4.57 8.78 21.73
C GLU A 306 6.01 8.49 22.20
N GLU A 307 6.46 7.24 22.04
CA GLU A 307 7.80 6.81 22.43
C GLU A 307 8.53 6.10 21.27
N LEU A 308 9.48 6.80 20.65
CA LEU A 308 10.25 6.28 19.51
C LEU A 308 11.05 5.01 19.83
N LEU A 309 11.44 4.79 21.09
CA LEU A 309 12.13 3.55 21.48
C LEU A 309 11.23 2.30 21.35
N HIS A 310 9.91 2.46 21.41
CA HIS A 310 8.98 1.34 21.30
C HIS A 310 8.74 0.89 19.85
N VAL A 311 9.18 1.68 18.86
CA VAL A 311 9.12 1.30 17.45
C VAL A 311 10.20 0.26 17.15
N SER A 312 9.80 -0.86 16.57
CA SER A 312 10.77 -1.88 16.15
C SER A 312 11.74 -1.31 15.11
N THR A 313 13.02 -1.70 15.18
CA THR A 313 13.98 -1.32 14.14
C THR A 313 13.51 -1.77 12.75
N GLN A 314 12.87 -2.94 12.66
CA GLN A 314 12.35 -3.45 11.40
C GLN A 314 11.37 -2.49 10.73
N GLN A 315 10.49 -1.82 11.50
CA GLN A 315 9.57 -0.82 10.96
C GLN A 315 10.29 0.47 10.51
N LEU A 316 11.33 0.90 11.24
CA LEU A 316 12.13 2.06 10.84
C LEU A 316 12.92 1.83 9.55
N ILE A 317 13.31 0.57 9.29
CA ILE A 317 14.02 0.15 8.09
C ILE A 317 13.04 -0.08 6.93
N HIS A 318 12.08 -0.98 7.09
CA HIS A 318 11.21 -1.41 5.99
C HIS A 318 9.95 -0.54 5.80
N GLY A 319 9.74 0.43 6.68
CA GLY A 319 8.52 1.22 6.75
C GLY A 319 7.36 0.48 7.43
N VAL A 320 6.24 1.16 7.59
CA VAL A 320 4.99 0.61 8.15
C VAL A 320 3.92 0.39 7.07
N GLY A 321 2.99 -0.52 7.31
CA GLY A 321 1.96 -0.87 6.33
C GLY A 321 2.47 -1.68 5.14
N GLU A 322 1.65 -1.80 4.11
CA GLU A 322 2.00 -2.40 2.83
C GLU A 322 2.81 -1.42 1.98
N TYR A 323 3.59 -1.90 1.01
CA TYR A 323 4.38 -1.04 0.12
C TYR A 323 3.54 -0.07 -0.72
N SER A 324 2.27 -0.40 -0.93
CA SER A 324 1.27 0.42 -1.61
C SER A 324 0.56 1.41 -0.70
N ASP A 325 0.93 1.52 0.57
CA ASP A 325 0.39 2.57 1.42
C ASP A 325 1.21 3.85 1.17
N ASP A 326 0.51 4.95 0.88
CA ASP A 326 1.12 6.28 0.79
C ASP A 326 1.45 6.80 2.19
N ILE A 327 2.62 6.39 2.69
CA ILE A 327 3.12 6.75 4.01
C ILE A 327 3.33 8.26 4.16
N ASP A 328 3.62 8.97 3.08
CA ASP A 328 3.86 10.41 3.08
C ASP A 328 2.58 11.16 3.42
N HIS A 329 1.48 10.81 2.74
CA HIS A 329 0.17 11.39 3.02
C HIS A 329 -0.34 10.98 4.41
N LEU A 330 -0.23 9.70 4.76
CA LEU A 330 -0.68 9.18 6.05
C LEU A 330 0.06 9.85 7.23
N PHE A 331 1.37 10.09 7.09
CA PHE A 331 2.15 10.80 8.11
C PHE A 331 1.60 12.19 8.37
N VAL A 332 1.36 12.98 7.30
CA VAL A 332 0.81 14.34 7.42
C VAL A 332 -0.57 14.32 8.08
N GLN A 333 -1.43 13.39 7.67
CA GLN A 333 -2.77 13.25 8.22
C GLN A 333 -2.74 12.88 9.72
N ASN A 334 -1.96 11.86 10.09
CA ASN A 334 -1.91 11.35 11.46
C ASN A 334 -1.09 12.23 12.41
N THR A 335 -0.33 13.18 11.90
CA THR A 335 0.43 14.16 12.70
C THR A 335 -0.12 15.57 12.53
N ALA A 336 -1.38 15.71 12.12
CA ALA A 336 -2.03 17.00 12.00
C ALA A 336 -1.95 17.77 13.34
N GLY A 337 -1.45 19.01 13.29
CA GLY A 337 -1.22 19.85 14.46
C GLY A 337 0.12 19.64 15.17
N LEU A 338 0.97 18.71 14.72
CA LEU A 338 2.34 18.57 15.20
C LEU A 338 3.31 19.28 14.26
N ASP A 339 4.27 20.01 14.84
CA ASP A 339 5.33 20.69 14.11
C ASP A 339 6.55 19.76 13.90
N ILE A 340 6.34 18.74 13.07
CA ILE A 340 7.36 17.74 12.74
C ILE A 340 7.41 17.46 11.25
N ILE A 341 8.63 17.36 10.73
CA ILE A 341 8.93 16.98 9.35
C ILE A 341 9.55 15.57 9.33
N GLN A 342 9.02 14.70 8.48
CA GLN A 342 9.62 13.40 8.19
C GLN A 342 10.49 13.46 6.94
N ILE A 343 11.63 12.79 6.98
CA ILE A 343 12.51 12.55 5.83
C ILE A 343 12.82 11.05 5.79
N HIS A 344 12.73 10.42 4.62
CA HIS A 344 13.11 9.02 4.47
C HIS A 344 13.74 8.69 3.12
N GLY A 345 14.61 7.66 3.12
CA GLY A 345 15.41 7.26 1.96
C GLY A 345 14.71 6.30 1.01
N HIS A 346 13.74 5.55 1.51
CA HIS A 346 13.17 4.38 0.84
C HIS A 346 11.66 4.51 0.59
N ARG A 347 11.11 3.65 -0.27
CA ARG A 347 9.66 3.53 -0.59
C ARG A 347 9.06 4.73 -1.33
N ASN A 348 9.43 4.92 -2.60
CA ASN A 348 8.74 5.83 -3.52
C ASN A 348 8.08 5.09 -4.68
N LEU A 349 7.10 4.24 -4.36
CA LEU A 349 6.38 3.42 -5.33
C LEU A 349 5.64 4.27 -6.39
N TYR A 350 5.19 5.45 -5.98
CA TYR A 350 4.38 6.36 -6.79
C TYR A 350 5.18 7.44 -7.52
N ARG A 351 6.52 7.40 -7.48
CA ARG A 351 7.42 8.42 -8.10
C ARG A 351 7.01 9.85 -7.75
N LEU A 352 6.65 10.08 -6.49
CA LEU A 352 6.40 11.42 -5.99
C LEU A 352 7.72 12.23 -6.00
N PRO A 353 7.63 13.56 -6.12
CA PRO A 353 8.80 14.44 -5.98
C PRO A 353 9.41 14.33 -4.58
N ILE A 354 10.58 14.93 -4.37
CA ILE A 354 11.26 14.94 -3.06
C ILE A 354 10.32 15.37 -1.93
N GLN A 355 9.54 16.44 -2.11
CA GLN A 355 8.46 16.79 -1.19
C GLN A 355 7.18 16.02 -1.57
N ALA A 356 7.07 14.79 -1.08
CA ALA A 356 5.95 13.91 -1.40
C ALA A 356 4.64 14.37 -0.75
N ALA A 357 4.71 14.95 0.44
CA ALA A 357 3.61 15.65 1.11
C ALA A 357 4.13 16.87 1.89
N ASP A 358 3.23 17.73 2.38
CA ASP A 358 3.57 19.03 3.01
C ASP A 358 4.72 18.95 4.04
N ARG A 359 4.67 17.95 4.93
CA ARG A 359 5.68 17.68 5.97
C ARG A 359 6.35 16.30 5.86
N SER A 360 6.36 15.70 4.66
CA SER A 360 7.02 14.41 4.42
C SER A 360 7.85 14.46 3.14
N TYR A 361 9.13 14.14 3.28
CA TYR A 361 10.11 14.15 2.19
C TYR A 361 10.65 12.75 1.90
N ASN A 362 10.55 12.35 0.63
CA ASN A 362 10.88 11.02 0.15
C ASN A 362 12.08 11.08 -0.83
N LEU A 363 13.21 10.53 -0.39
CA LEU A 363 14.49 10.61 -1.09
C LEU A 363 14.80 9.36 -1.93
N GLU A 364 13.84 8.45 -2.12
CA GLU A 364 13.97 7.34 -3.07
C GLU A 364 13.77 7.86 -4.50
N GLY A 365 14.86 7.91 -5.26
CA GLY A 365 14.91 8.40 -6.64
C GLY A 365 15.35 7.36 -7.67
N GLN A 366 15.49 6.09 -7.29
CA GLN A 366 15.94 4.98 -8.13
C GLN A 366 17.28 5.20 -8.82
N VAL A 367 18.23 5.76 -8.07
CA VAL A 367 19.56 6.12 -8.58
C VAL A 367 20.26 4.93 -9.27
N GLU A 368 20.04 3.71 -8.80
CA GLU A 368 20.65 2.48 -9.33
C GLU A 368 20.14 2.08 -10.73
N PHE A 369 18.99 2.63 -11.15
CA PHE A 369 18.36 2.35 -12.44
C PHE A 369 18.49 3.51 -13.43
N GLY A 370 19.39 4.46 -13.17
CA GLY A 370 19.55 5.68 -13.96
C GLY A 370 18.54 6.77 -13.61
N GLY A 371 17.90 6.66 -12.44
CA GLY A 371 17.16 7.76 -11.83
C GLY A 371 18.11 8.77 -11.19
N GLN A 372 17.69 9.32 -10.05
CA GLN A 372 18.37 10.43 -9.40
C GLN A 372 18.75 10.09 -7.97
N LEU A 373 19.96 10.50 -7.56
CA LEU A 373 20.28 10.64 -6.15
C LEU A 373 19.55 11.88 -5.63
N ARG A 374 18.74 11.72 -4.58
CA ARG A 374 17.98 12.82 -3.97
C ARG A 374 18.64 13.26 -2.68
N VAL A 375 18.81 14.57 -2.54
CA VAL A 375 19.41 15.19 -1.37
C VAL A 375 18.58 16.38 -0.91
N LEU A 376 18.35 16.47 0.41
CA LEU A 376 17.87 17.68 1.06
C LEU A 376 19.04 18.45 1.64
N LYS A 377 19.00 19.77 1.52
CA LYS A 377 19.87 20.67 2.27
C LYS A 377 18.99 21.58 3.12
N ILE A 378 19.11 21.44 4.42
CA ILE A 378 18.37 22.21 5.42
C ILE A 378 19.30 23.32 5.91
N THR A 379 18.82 24.56 5.85
CA THR A 379 19.52 25.77 6.29
C THR A 379 18.61 26.60 7.19
N ALA A 380 19.13 27.66 7.81
CA ALA A 380 18.32 28.59 8.60
C ALA A 380 17.18 29.24 7.78
N ASP A 381 17.34 29.36 6.46
CA ASP A 381 16.38 29.98 5.56
C ASP A 381 15.31 28.99 5.04
N GLY A 382 15.48 27.69 5.27
CA GLY A 382 14.54 26.65 4.86
C GLY A 382 15.19 25.40 4.26
N ILE A 383 14.38 24.64 3.51
CA ILE A 383 14.78 23.36 2.90
C ILE A 383 14.96 23.54 1.39
N GLU A 384 16.14 23.21 0.89
CA GLU A 384 16.47 23.11 -0.54
C GLU A 384 16.49 21.64 -0.97
N THR A 385 16.00 21.34 -2.18
CA THR A 385 15.93 19.98 -2.72
C THR A 385 16.83 19.83 -3.95
N TYR A 386 17.59 18.74 -4.03
CA TYR A 386 18.51 18.44 -5.13
C TYR A 386 18.23 17.05 -5.70
N GLU A 387 18.12 16.96 -7.03
CA GLU A 387 18.03 15.70 -7.77
C GLU A 387 19.24 15.61 -8.70
N ILE A 388 20.10 14.61 -8.46
CA ILE A 388 21.36 14.43 -9.17
C ILE A 388 21.23 13.21 -10.06
N ASP A 389 21.19 13.42 -11.37
CA ASP A 389 21.09 12.34 -12.35
C ASP A 389 22.29 11.38 -12.22
N ASN A 390 22.02 10.08 -12.30
CA ASN A 390 23.08 9.07 -12.33
C ASN A 390 23.40 8.62 -13.78
N PRO A 391 24.55 9.01 -14.34
CA PRO A 391 24.97 8.55 -15.66
C PRO A 391 25.60 7.15 -15.64
N VAL A 392 25.94 6.60 -14.46
CA VAL A 392 26.67 5.34 -14.29
C VAL A 392 25.75 4.31 -13.64
N TYR A 393 25.00 3.59 -14.48
CA TYR A 393 24.07 2.55 -14.02
C TYR A 393 24.05 1.37 -14.97
N ARG A 394 23.54 0.24 -14.48
CA ARG A 394 23.34 -0.94 -15.32
C ARG A 394 22.08 -0.75 -16.16
N ALA A 395 22.25 -0.63 -17.48
CA ALA A 395 21.11 -0.57 -18.39
C ALA A 395 20.21 -1.80 -18.19
N SER A 396 18.92 -1.57 -17.95
CA SER A 396 17.97 -2.68 -17.82
C SER A 396 17.89 -3.44 -19.14
N GLU A 397 17.99 -4.78 -19.07
CA GLU A 397 17.52 -5.62 -20.17
C GLU A 397 16.01 -5.35 -20.30
N LYS A 398 15.62 -4.44 -21.19
CA LYS A 398 14.22 -4.27 -21.58
C LYS A 398 13.75 -5.65 -22.04
N LYS A 399 12.97 -6.36 -21.22
CA LYS A 399 12.09 -7.40 -21.72
C LYS A 399 11.20 -6.70 -22.73
N GLN A 400 11.52 -6.87 -24.01
CA GLN A 400 10.67 -6.43 -25.09
C GLN A 400 9.27 -6.98 -24.78
N SER A 401 8.34 -6.07 -24.50
CA SER A 401 6.93 -6.37 -24.72
C SER A 401 6.84 -6.79 -26.18
N VAL A 402 6.56 -8.07 -26.41
CA VAL A 402 6.38 -8.65 -27.73
C VAL A 402 5.22 -7.91 -28.38
N SER A 403 5.51 -6.87 -29.16
CA SER A 403 4.52 -6.19 -29.99
C SER A 403 4.20 -7.12 -31.15
N VAL A 404 3.00 -7.71 -31.15
CA VAL A 404 2.50 -8.53 -32.26
C VAL A 404 2.22 -7.65 -33.48
N GLN A 405 2.49 -8.23 -34.65
CA GLN A 405 2.70 -7.63 -35.96
C GLN A 405 1.54 -6.75 -36.48
N PRO A 406 1.82 -5.64 -37.22
CA PRO A 406 0.80 -4.73 -37.75
C PRO A 406 -0.09 -5.25 -38.90
N ASP A 407 0.17 -6.41 -39.51
CA ASP A 407 -0.44 -6.79 -40.80
C ASP A 407 -1.18 -8.15 -40.78
N ILE A 408 -2.09 -8.37 -39.84
CA ILE A 408 -2.98 -9.54 -39.86
C ILE A 408 -4.27 -9.18 -40.63
N SER A 409 -4.59 -9.94 -41.67
CA SER A 409 -5.85 -9.76 -42.42
C SER A 409 -7.07 -10.07 -41.56
N LEU A 410 -8.26 -9.56 -41.90
CA LEU A 410 -9.49 -9.88 -41.15
C LEU A 410 -9.78 -11.38 -41.16
N GLU A 411 -9.47 -12.08 -42.26
CA GLU A 411 -9.68 -13.52 -42.36
C GLU A 411 -8.76 -14.29 -41.42
N ASP A 412 -7.48 -13.91 -41.36
CA ASP A 412 -6.53 -14.51 -40.42
C ASP A 412 -6.95 -14.22 -38.98
N PHE A 413 -7.37 -12.99 -38.67
CA PHE A 413 -7.82 -12.63 -37.32
C PHE A 413 -9.07 -13.43 -36.90
N LEU A 414 -10.04 -13.62 -37.80
CA LEU A 414 -11.23 -14.44 -37.55
C LEU A 414 -10.88 -15.91 -37.32
N ALA A 415 -9.92 -16.46 -38.09
CA ALA A 415 -9.42 -17.82 -37.89
C ALA A 415 -8.76 -17.99 -36.52
N HIS A 416 -8.04 -16.97 -36.04
CA HIS A 416 -7.47 -16.98 -34.69
C HIS A 416 -8.55 -16.93 -33.61
N LEU A 417 -9.60 -16.12 -33.76
CA LEU A 417 -10.69 -16.04 -32.79
C LEU A 417 -11.49 -17.35 -32.69
N ASP A 418 -11.69 -18.06 -33.80
CA ASP A 418 -12.41 -19.34 -33.83
C ASP A 418 -11.67 -20.44 -33.04
N GLN A 419 -10.33 -20.40 -33.05
CA GLN A 419 -9.48 -21.33 -32.29
C GLN A 419 -9.20 -20.87 -30.85
N HIS A 420 -9.68 -19.68 -30.46
CA HIS A 420 -9.33 -19.05 -29.20
C HIS A 420 -10.24 -19.48 -28.05
N GLU A 421 -9.69 -20.18 -27.05
CA GLU A 421 -10.46 -20.77 -25.94
C GLU A 421 -11.29 -19.76 -25.12
N TYR A 422 -10.88 -18.48 -25.11
CA TYR A 422 -11.54 -17.41 -24.36
C TYR A 422 -12.53 -16.57 -25.18
N VAL A 423 -12.73 -16.87 -26.47
CA VAL A 423 -13.66 -16.17 -27.38
C VAL A 423 -14.72 -17.15 -27.88
N GLN A 424 -15.94 -16.65 -28.10
CA GLN A 424 -17.05 -17.38 -28.72
C GLN A 424 -17.65 -16.55 -29.85
N GLU A 425 -17.89 -17.20 -30.99
CA GLU A 425 -18.70 -16.64 -32.08
C GLU A 425 -20.18 -16.86 -31.76
N LEU A 426 -20.98 -15.80 -31.95
CA LEU A 426 -22.43 -15.88 -31.94
C LEU A 426 -22.95 -15.43 -33.31
N LYS A 427 -23.54 -16.38 -34.04
CA LYS A 427 -24.14 -16.16 -35.36
C LYS A 427 -25.51 -15.51 -35.23
N LEU A 428 -25.71 -14.39 -35.91
CA LEU A 428 -26.90 -13.54 -35.87
C LEU A 428 -27.58 -13.51 -37.26
N PRO A 429 -28.82 -13.00 -37.36
CA PRO A 429 -29.48 -12.78 -38.64
C PRO A 429 -28.67 -11.88 -39.61
N HIS A 430 -29.03 -11.89 -40.90
CA HIS A 430 -28.41 -11.06 -41.95
C HIS A 430 -26.90 -11.29 -42.14
N HIS A 431 -26.44 -12.54 -41.97
CA HIS A 431 -25.04 -12.93 -42.11
C HIS A 431 -24.06 -12.25 -41.14
N ILE A 432 -24.56 -11.63 -40.06
CA ILE A 432 -23.71 -10.96 -39.07
C ILE A 432 -23.29 -11.98 -38.00
N SER A 433 -22.02 -11.98 -37.64
CA SER A 433 -21.50 -12.67 -36.45
C SER A 433 -21.00 -11.64 -35.45
N SER A 434 -21.27 -11.88 -34.17
CA SER A 434 -20.64 -11.14 -33.07
C SER A 434 -19.64 -12.02 -32.33
N PHE A 435 -18.51 -11.44 -31.97
CA PHE A 435 -17.49 -12.12 -31.17
C PHE A 435 -17.63 -11.67 -29.73
N ASN A 436 -17.58 -12.59 -28.79
CA ASN A 436 -17.75 -12.30 -27.37
C ASN A 436 -16.83 -13.16 -26.52
N PHE A 437 -16.62 -12.76 -25.27
CA PHE A 437 -15.84 -13.54 -24.32
C PHE A 437 -16.62 -14.73 -23.78
N THR A 438 -15.94 -15.87 -23.63
CA THR A 438 -16.51 -17.01 -22.91
C THR A 438 -16.64 -16.70 -21.41
N LYS A 439 -17.47 -17.45 -20.68
CA LYS A 439 -17.52 -17.34 -19.21
C LYS A 439 -16.16 -17.64 -18.56
N LYS A 440 -15.37 -18.53 -19.20
CA LYS A 440 -14.02 -18.94 -18.79
C LYS A 440 -13.05 -17.75 -18.74
N ALA A 441 -13.12 -16.86 -19.73
CA ALA A 441 -12.30 -15.64 -19.79
C ALA A 441 -12.45 -14.77 -18.52
N PHE A 442 -13.67 -14.64 -18.01
CA PHE A 442 -13.95 -13.88 -16.80
C PHE A 442 -13.57 -14.60 -15.51
N SER A 443 -13.78 -15.93 -15.44
CA SER A 443 -13.46 -16.70 -14.23
C SER A 443 -11.95 -16.85 -14.04
N GLU A 444 -11.19 -17.05 -15.11
CA GLU A 444 -9.75 -17.28 -15.07
C GLU A 444 -8.93 -16.01 -15.25
N ARG A 445 -9.59 -14.89 -15.60
CA ARG A 445 -8.98 -13.56 -15.79
C ARG A 445 -7.82 -13.57 -16.80
N GLN A 446 -7.93 -14.39 -17.84
CA GLN A 446 -6.94 -14.48 -18.92
C GLN A 446 -7.33 -13.51 -20.05
N TRP A 447 -6.48 -12.53 -20.28
CA TRP A 447 -6.67 -11.47 -21.28
C TRP A 447 -5.37 -11.28 -22.05
N ASP A 448 -5.47 -11.26 -23.38
CA ASP A 448 -4.36 -11.14 -24.34
C ASP A 448 -4.75 -10.16 -25.47
N ASP A 449 -3.79 -9.81 -26.32
CA ASP A 449 -3.95 -8.81 -27.39
C ASP A 449 -4.99 -9.18 -28.47
N VAL A 450 -5.38 -10.45 -28.54
CA VAL A 450 -6.35 -10.97 -29.51
C VAL A 450 -7.74 -10.91 -28.91
N ASN A 451 -7.92 -11.44 -27.69
CA ASN A 451 -9.24 -11.54 -27.08
C ASN A 451 -9.78 -10.16 -26.68
N VAL A 452 -8.96 -9.21 -26.21
CA VAL A 452 -9.44 -7.87 -25.81
C VAL A 452 -10.12 -7.11 -26.94
N LYS A 453 -9.80 -7.44 -28.20
CA LYS A 453 -10.39 -6.87 -29.42
C LYS A 453 -11.75 -7.47 -29.78
N ALA A 454 -12.12 -8.62 -29.20
CA ALA A 454 -13.38 -9.30 -29.49
C ALA A 454 -14.60 -8.55 -28.92
N ARG A 455 -14.43 -7.61 -27.98
CA ARG A 455 -15.56 -6.91 -27.34
C ARG A 455 -16.31 -6.00 -28.31
N GLY A 456 -17.59 -6.31 -28.54
CA GLY A 456 -18.47 -5.46 -29.37
C GLY A 456 -17.97 -5.35 -30.80
N LEU A 457 -17.50 -6.47 -31.36
CA LEU A 457 -17.08 -6.63 -32.75
C LEU A 457 -18.16 -7.39 -33.52
N PHE A 458 -18.74 -6.75 -34.54
CA PHE A 458 -19.77 -7.33 -35.39
C PHE A 458 -19.29 -7.35 -36.84
N VAL A 459 -19.27 -8.53 -37.45
CA VAL A 459 -18.74 -8.76 -38.81
C VAL A 459 -19.81 -9.37 -39.69
N ASN A 460 -20.05 -8.79 -40.86
CA ASN A 460 -20.83 -9.44 -41.90
C ASN A 460 -19.95 -10.50 -42.57
N MET A 461 -20.32 -11.76 -42.41
CA MET A 461 -19.53 -12.91 -42.84
C MET A 461 -19.59 -13.15 -44.36
N ALA A 462 -20.55 -12.54 -45.05
CA ALA A 462 -20.67 -12.57 -46.51
C ALA A 462 -19.80 -11.49 -47.18
N SER A 463 -19.87 -10.24 -46.72
CA SER A 463 -19.03 -9.14 -47.27
C SER A 463 -17.63 -9.06 -46.66
N LYS A 464 -17.38 -9.78 -45.56
CA LYS A 464 -16.13 -9.69 -44.77
C LYS A 464 -15.83 -8.27 -44.31
N GLN A 465 -16.86 -7.54 -43.88
CA GLN A 465 -16.71 -6.19 -43.35
C GLN A 465 -17.18 -6.10 -41.91
N ILE A 466 -16.53 -5.22 -41.14
CA ILE A 466 -16.94 -4.90 -39.78
C ILE A 466 -18.12 -3.93 -39.88
N VAL A 467 -19.31 -4.43 -39.56
CA VAL A 467 -20.55 -3.63 -39.65
C VAL A 467 -20.73 -2.73 -38.43
N SER A 468 -20.26 -3.16 -37.26
CA SER A 468 -20.18 -2.32 -36.07
C SER A 468 -19.00 -2.70 -35.16
N ARG A 469 -18.43 -1.69 -34.49
CA ARG A 469 -17.29 -1.85 -33.58
C ARG A 469 -17.38 -0.93 -32.35
N SER A 470 -16.96 -1.45 -31.20
CA SER A 470 -16.82 -0.70 -29.94
C SER A 470 -15.38 -0.66 -29.41
N TYR A 471 -15.20 -0.30 -28.14
CA TYR A 471 -13.92 -0.32 -27.44
C TYR A 471 -13.26 -1.70 -27.38
N ASN A 472 -11.93 -1.72 -27.49
CA ASN A 472 -11.15 -2.78 -26.88
C ASN A 472 -11.48 -2.87 -25.37
N LYS A 473 -11.40 -4.06 -24.79
CA LYS A 473 -11.61 -4.23 -23.36
C LYS A 473 -10.52 -3.51 -22.56
N PHE A 474 -10.93 -2.49 -21.79
CA PHE A 474 -10.08 -1.85 -20.78
C PHE A 474 -10.52 -2.19 -19.34
N PHE A 475 -9.58 -2.10 -18.41
CA PHE A 475 -9.68 -2.61 -17.04
C PHE A 475 -9.69 -1.48 -16.01
N ASN A 476 -10.23 -1.77 -14.83
CA ASN A 476 -10.19 -0.85 -13.70
C ASN A 476 -8.74 -0.68 -13.22
N ILE A 477 -8.44 0.46 -12.59
CA ILE A 477 -7.23 0.62 -11.79
C ILE A 477 -7.17 -0.54 -10.78
N ASP A 478 -5.97 -1.12 -10.64
CA ASP A 478 -5.63 -2.28 -9.81
C ASP A 478 -6.28 -3.63 -10.19
N GLU A 479 -7.05 -3.70 -11.30
CA GLU A 479 -7.64 -4.97 -11.78
C GLU A 479 -6.60 -5.89 -12.44
N ARG A 480 -5.59 -5.29 -13.11
CA ARG A 480 -4.57 -6.00 -13.90
C ARG A 480 -3.18 -5.48 -13.55
N PRO A 481 -2.11 -6.28 -13.73
CA PRO A 481 -0.74 -5.81 -13.54
C PRO A 481 -0.49 -4.46 -14.22
N GLU A 482 -0.85 -4.30 -15.48
CA GLU A 482 -0.68 -3.08 -16.28
C GLU A 482 -1.51 -1.88 -15.80
N THR A 483 -2.59 -2.10 -15.05
CA THR A 483 -3.43 -1.03 -14.47
C THR A 483 -3.18 -0.80 -12.98
N ARG A 484 -2.19 -1.46 -12.39
CA ARG A 484 -1.79 -1.17 -11.01
C ARG A 484 -1.19 0.22 -10.92
N MET A 485 -1.54 0.96 -9.87
CA MET A 485 -1.08 2.35 -9.70
C MET A 485 0.44 2.50 -9.80
N GLN A 486 1.18 1.59 -9.17
CA GLN A 486 2.66 1.50 -9.22
C GLN A 486 3.27 1.23 -10.61
N HIS A 487 2.47 0.76 -11.58
CA HIS A 487 2.93 0.55 -12.96
C HIS A 487 2.44 1.68 -13.86
N LEU A 488 1.25 2.23 -13.59
CA LEU A 488 0.68 3.37 -14.33
C LEU A 488 1.64 4.56 -14.35
N VAL A 489 2.43 4.77 -13.29
CA VAL A 489 3.45 5.83 -13.23
C VAL A 489 4.48 5.77 -14.36
N ASN A 490 4.82 4.57 -14.82
CA ASN A 490 5.78 4.37 -15.91
C ASN A 490 5.09 4.19 -17.28
N HIS A 491 3.78 3.98 -17.29
CA HIS A 491 3.02 3.56 -18.48
C HIS A 491 2.17 4.69 -19.06
N LEU A 492 1.56 5.53 -18.23
CA LEU A 492 0.73 6.64 -18.70
C LEU A 492 1.57 7.67 -19.45
N GLN A 493 1.09 8.05 -20.62
CA GLN A 493 1.67 9.12 -21.42
C GLN A 493 0.80 10.37 -21.29
N PHE A 494 1.41 11.46 -20.82
CA PHE A 494 0.70 12.70 -20.59
C PHE A 494 0.63 13.54 -21.88
N PRO A 495 -0.46 14.31 -22.11
CA PRO A 495 -1.54 14.59 -21.16
C PRO A 495 -2.53 13.43 -20.95
N VAL A 496 -2.98 13.27 -19.71
CA VAL A 496 -4.05 12.32 -19.35
C VAL A 496 -5.36 13.09 -19.21
N THR A 497 -6.40 12.62 -19.89
CA THR A 497 -7.74 13.20 -19.83
C THR A 497 -8.70 12.28 -19.08
N VAL A 498 -9.50 12.86 -18.20
CA VAL A 498 -10.51 12.16 -17.41
C VAL A 498 -11.90 12.53 -17.93
N TYR A 499 -12.70 11.52 -18.23
CA TYR A 499 -14.09 11.65 -18.64
C TYR A 499 -15.02 11.04 -17.60
N ASP A 500 -16.22 11.60 -17.48
CA ASP A 500 -17.28 11.00 -16.68
C ASP A 500 -17.64 9.61 -17.23
N LYS A 501 -18.06 8.73 -16.32
CA LYS A 501 -18.54 7.41 -16.70
C LYS A 501 -20.03 7.32 -16.45
N ALA A 502 -20.82 7.54 -17.50
CA ALA A 502 -22.25 7.25 -17.49
C ALA A 502 -22.54 5.78 -17.12
N ASN A 503 -23.71 5.54 -16.52
CA ASN A 503 -24.11 4.26 -15.95
C ASN A 503 -25.41 3.73 -16.57
N GLY A 504 -25.28 3.15 -17.76
CA GLY A 504 -26.31 2.38 -18.44
C GLY A 504 -25.70 1.11 -19.03
N TYR A 505 -26.10 0.78 -20.26
CA TYR A 505 -25.47 -0.29 -21.04
C TYR A 505 -24.96 0.22 -22.38
N LEU A 506 -23.98 -0.49 -22.94
CA LEU A 506 -23.35 -0.13 -24.20
C LEU A 506 -24.26 -0.42 -25.39
N GLY A 507 -24.51 0.60 -26.20
CA GLY A 507 -25.17 0.50 -27.51
C GLY A 507 -24.25 1.01 -28.62
N THR A 508 -24.39 0.48 -29.84
CA THR A 508 -23.69 1.03 -31.01
C THR A 508 -24.60 1.14 -32.22
N VAL A 509 -24.29 2.12 -33.06
CA VAL A 509 -24.90 2.30 -34.39
C VAL A 509 -23.80 2.19 -35.43
N GLY A 510 -23.84 1.12 -36.21
CA GLY A 510 -22.97 0.84 -37.34
C GLY A 510 -23.73 0.90 -38.66
N TYR A 511 -23.18 0.29 -39.70
CA TYR A 511 -23.74 0.31 -41.05
C TYR A 511 -23.48 -1.00 -41.80
N ASN A 512 -24.43 -1.46 -42.60
CA ASN A 512 -24.27 -2.65 -43.43
C ASN A 512 -24.29 -2.24 -44.91
N GLU A 513 -23.15 -2.36 -45.59
CA GLU A 513 -23.03 -1.99 -47.00
C GLU A 513 -23.89 -2.85 -47.93
N MET A 514 -24.12 -4.13 -47.58
CA MET A 514 -24.89 -5.04 -48.43
C MET A 514 -26.37 -4.68 -48.49
N GLU A 515 -26.94 -4.28 -47.36
CA GLU A 515 -28.38 -4.00 -47.20
C GLU A 515 -28.68 -2.49 -47.21
N ASP A 516 -27.64 -1.64 -47.29
CA ASP A 516 -27.71 -0.18 -47.14
C ASP A 516 -28.56 0.24 -45.93
N GLU A 517 -28.23 -0.28 -44.75
CA GLU A 517 -29.00 -0.02 -43.52
C GLU A 517 -28.11 0.27 -42.31
N LEU A 518 -28.67 0.97 -41.33
CA LEU A 518 -28.04 1.13 -40.02
C LEU A 518 -28.11 -0.18 -39.24
N VAL A 519 -27.03 -0.51 -38.53
CA VAL A 519 -26.96 -1.71 -37.68
C VAL A 519 -26.94 -1.30 -36.23
N PHE A 520 -28.02 -1.61 -35.51
CA PHE A 520 -28.15 -1.34 -34.08
C PHE A 520 -27.68 -2.54 -33.27
N THR A 521 -26.76 -2.31 -32.34
CA THR A 521 -26.23 -3.38 -31.48
C THR A 521 -26.25 -3.00 -30.02
N SER A 522 -26.39 -4.03 -29.17
CA SER A 522 -25.96 -3.97 -27.77
C SER A 522 -24.56 -4.57 -27.63
N LYS A 523 -24.21 -5.09 -26.45
CA LYS A 523 -22.93 -5.77 -26.19
C LYS A 523 -22.66 -6.96 -27.12
N SER A 524 -23.69 -7.73 -27.47
CA SER A 524 -23.52 -9.04 -28.13
C SER A 524 -24.59 -9.36 -29.17
N TYR A 525 -25.63 -8.54 -29.31
CA TYR A 525 -26.77 -8.83 -30.17
C TYR A 525 -27.07 -7.64 -31.08
N THR A 526 -27.64 -7.93 -32.25
CA THR A 526 -28.28 -6.93 -33.12
C THR A 526 -29.78 -6.83 -32.82
N SER A 527 -30.43 -5.75 -33.25
CA SER A 527 -31.85 -5.50 -32.98
C SER A 527 -32.81 -6.52 -33.63
N HIS A 528 -32.34 -7.29 -34.62
CA HIS A 528 -33.10 -8.38 -35.23
C HIS A 528 -33.27 -9.62 -34.33
N VAL A 529 -32.57 -9.68 -33.18
CA VAL A 529 -32.64 -10.81 -32.25
C VAL A 529 -33.68 -10.57 -31.16
N LYS A 530 -34.86 -11.20 -31.30
CA LYS A 530 -35.98 -10.99 -30.36
C LYS A 530 -35.77 -11.53 -28.94
N GLN A 531 -34.84 -12.47 -28.73
CA GLN A 531 -34.60 -13.05 -27.40
C GLN A 531 -33.88 -12.09 -26.43
N ASN A 532 -33.26 -11.03 -26.93
CA ASN A 532 -32.55 -10.04 -26.11
C ASN A 532 -32.97 -8.61 -26.56
N PRO A 533 -33.78 -7.90 -25.78
CA PRO A 533 -34.41 -6.67 -26.24
C PRO A 533 -33.46 -5.46 -26.25
N HIS A 534 -32.28 -5.55 -25.62
CA HIS A 534 -31.41 -4.38 -25.45
C HIS A 534 -31.00 -3.75 -26.77
N ALA A 535 -30.73 -4.54 -27.81
CA ALA A 535 -30.36 -3.99 -29.11
C ALA A 535 -31.56 -3.32 -29.82
N SER A 536 -32.75 -3.90 -29.70
CA SER A 536 -34.00 -3.31 -30.21
C SER A 536 -34.36 -2.03 -29.44
N TRP A 537 -34.08 -1.96 -28.14
CA TRP A 537 -34.26 -0.73 -27.37
C TRP A 537 -33.31 0.39 -27.80
N VAL A 538 -32.09 0.06 -28.26
CA VAL A 538 -31.20 1.07 -28.86
C VAL A 538 -31.84 1.63 -30.13
N GLU A 539 -32.36 0.75 -30.99
CA GLU A 539 -33.05 1.14 -32.23
C GLU A 539 -34.30 1.99 -31.94
N GLU A 540 -35.17 1.55 -31.05
CA GLU A 540 -36.37 2.28 -30.62
C GLU A 540 -36.01 3.67 -30.08
N LEU A 541 -35.03 3.76 -29.18
CA LEU A 541 -34.62 5.01 -28.58
C LEU A 541 -33.94 5.93 -29.60
N PHE A 542 -33.17 5.38 -30.55
CA PHE A 542 -32.53 6.15 -31.61
C PHE A 542 -33.57 6.85 -32.49
N PHE A 543 -34.58 6.13 -32.98
CA PHE A 543 -35.65 6.72 -33.80
C PHE A 543 -36.60 7.62 -32.99
N ALA A 544 -36.68 7.45 -31.67
CA ALA A 544 -37.38 8.40 -30.81
C ALA A 544 -36.57 9.68 -30.54
N THR A 545 -35.24 9.62 -30.66
CA THR A 545 -34.33 10.74 -30.36
C THR A 545 -34.09 11.63 -31.58
N PHE A 546 -34.02 11.05 -32.78
CA PHE A 546 -33.63 11.75 -34.00
C PHE A 546 -34.77 11.82 -35.03
N ASP A 547 -34.90 12.96 -35.71
CA ASP A 547 -35.82 13.10 -36.84
C ASP A 547 -35.27 12.46 -38.14
N ASP A 548 -36.10 12.33 -39.16
CA ASP A 548 -35.73 11.68 -40.44
C ASP A 548 -34.50 12.33 -41.11
N VAL A 549 -34.34 13.66 -40.99
CA VAL A 549 -33.21 14.38 -41.58
C VAL A 549 -31.91 14.06 -40.83
N GLN A 550 -31.98 14.01 -39.50
CA GLN A 550 -30.87 13.63 -38.64
C GLN A 550 -30.49 12.15 -38.84
N VAL A 551 -31.46 11.26 -38.99
CA VAL A 551 -31.24 9.84 -39.27
C VAL A 551 -30.49 9.65 -40.59
N ASP A 552 -30.93 10.32 -41.67
CA ASP A 552 -30.26 10.26 -42.98
C ASP A 552 -28.83 10.82 -42.92
N TYR A 553 -28.64 11.91 -42.17
CA TYR A 553 -27.31 12.47 -41.91
C TYR A 553 -26.42 11.47 -41.15
N ILE A 554 -26.92 10.84 -40.08
CA ILE A 554 -26.18 9.85 -39.29
C ILE A 554 -25.82 8.64 -40.17
N LYS A 555 -26.75 8.13 -40.97
CA LYS A 555 -26.50 7.02 -41.90
C LYS A 555 -25.37 7.36 -42.86
N SER A 556 -25.41 8.54 -43.47
CA SER A 556 -24.37 9.03 -44.37
C SER A 556 -23.04 9.22 -43.64
N TYR A 557 -23.06 9.82 -42.44
CA TYR A 557 -21.87 10.05 -41.63
C TYR A 557 -21.15 8.75 -41.23
N VAL A 558 -21.90 7.76 -40.72
CA VAL A 558 -21.39 6.45 -40.27
C VAL A 558 -20.81 5.67 -41.45
N ARG A 559 -21.49 5.70 -42.61
CA ARG A 559 -21.02 5.08 -43.86
C ARG A 559 -19.75 5.76 -44.37
N ASP A 560 -19.81 7.06 -44.65
CA ASP A 560 -18.78 7.78 -45.39
C ASP A 560 -17.47 7.91 -44.59
N ASN A 561 -17.56 7.96 -43.26
CA ASN A 561 -16.38 8.00 -42.37
C ASN A 561 -15.89 6.61 -41.95
N ASN A 562 -16.62 5.55 -42.31
CA ASN A 562 -16.41 4.17 -41.86
C ASN A 562 -16.27 4.04 -40.34
N VAL A 563 -17.26 4.54 -39.61
CA VAL A 563 -17.27 4.59 -38.13
C VAL A 563 -18.51 3.92 -37.54
N SER A 564 -18.46 3.63 -36.25
CA SER A 564 -19.59 3.30 -35.40
C SER A 564 -19.76 4.41 -34.37
N LEU A 565 -21.00 4.84 -34.15
CA LEU A 565 -21.32 5.70 -33.01
C LEU A 565 -21.53 4.81 -31.78
N VAL A 566 -20.80 5.10 -30.69
CA VAL A 566 -20.85 4.32 -29.46
C VAL A 566 -21.59 5.13 -28.40
N PHE A 567 -22.64 4.54 -27.84
CA PHE A 567 -23.52 5.19 -26.87
C PHE A 567 -23.52 4.46 -25.53
N GLU A 568 -23.69 5.22 -24.46
CA GLU A 568 -24.30 4.70 -23.24
C GLU A 568 -25.81 4.89 -23.37
N VAL A 569 -26.56 3.79 -23.27
CA VAL A 569 -28.01 3.77 -23.38
C VAL A 569 -28.60 3.77 -21.98
N ILE A 570 -29.38 4.80 -21.67
CA ILE A 570 -29.99 5.01 -20.36
C ILE A 570 -31.50 4.86 -20.51
N LEU A 571 -32.06 3.88 -19.79
CA LEU A 571 -33.49 3.58 -19.77
C LEU A 571 -33.91 3.34 -18.31
N PRO A 572 -34.22 4.40 -17.52
CA PRO A 572 -34.39 4.28 -16.07
C PRO A 572 -35.51 3.33 -15.66
N GLU A 573 -36.58 3.26 -16.46
CA GLU A 573 -37.72 2.37 -16.20
C GLU A 573 -37.50 0.94 -16.73
N LYS A 574 -37.04 0.80 -17.99
CA LYS A 574 -36.87 -0.51 -18.65
C LYS A 574 -35.64 -1.29 -18.14
N ASP A 575 -34.55 -0.60 -17.82
CA ASP A 575 -33.28 -1.21 -17.41
C ASP A 575 -32.55 -0.40 -16.32
N PRO A 576 -33.12 -0.34 -15.09
CA PRO A 576 -32.58 0.47 -14.00
C PRO A 576 -31.19 -0.03 -13.58
N HIS A 577 -30.21 0.87 -13.69
CA HIS A 577 -28.83 0.66 -13.26
C HIS A 577 -28.62 1.10 -11.80
N ILE A 578 -27.44 1.60 -11.42
CA ILE A 578 -27.08 1.94 -10.02
C ILE A 578 -27.19 3.44 -9.76
N ILE A 579 -26.79 4.24 -10.75
CA ILE A 579 -26.95 5.70 -10.72
C ILE A 579 -28.34 6.05 -11.22
N THR A 580 -29.00 6.98 -10.53
CA THR A 580 -30.35 7.42 -10.88
C THR A 580 -30.28 8.40 -12.06
N TYR A 581 -31.20 8.23 -13.00
CA TYR A 581 -31.43 9.15 -14.12
C TYR A 581 -32.94 9.37 -14.26
N ASP A 582 -33.34 10.56 -14.72
CA ASP A 582 -34.76 10.96 -14.73
C ASP A 582 -35.46 10.68 -16.07
N GLN A 583 -34.72 10.47 -17.15
CA GLN A 583 -35.27 10.30 -18.50
C GLN A 583 -34.45 9.33 -19.35
N ASP A 584 -35.13 8.69 -20.29
CA ASP A 584 -34.52 7.90 -21.36
C ASP A 584 -33.63 8.79 -22.23
N GLN A 585 -32.40 8.36 -22.49
CA GLN A 585 -31.46 9.13 -23.31
C GLN A 585 -30.31 8.28 -23.88
N LEU A 586 -29.79 8.73 -25.02
CA LEU A 586 -28.53 8.27 -25.59
C LEU A 586 -27.42 9.27 -25.25
N ILE A 587 -26.34 8.80 -24.63
CA ILE A 587 -25.13 9.59 -24.40
C ILE A 587 -24.05 9.13 -25.37
N LEU A 588 -23.61 10.01 -26.28
CA LEU A 588 -22.52 9.71 -27.21
C LEU A 588 -21.19 9.64 -26.45
N LEU A 589 -20.58 8.46 -26.42
CA LEU A 589 -19.31 8.23 -25.74
C LEU A 589 -18.12 8.47 -26.66
N ASP A 590 -18.05 7.78 -27.80
CA ASP A 590 -16.97 7.93 -28.79
C ASP A 590 -17.46 7.54 -30.19
N ILE A 591 -16.67 7.90 -31.20
CA ILE A 591 -16.86 7.54 -32.60
C ILE A 591 -15.70 6.62 -32.99
N VAL A 592 -15.97 5.33 -33.24
CA VAL A 592 -14.93 4.29 -33.38
C VAL A 592 -14.84 3.82 -34.83
N LYS A 593 -13.63 3.69 -35.38
CA LYS A 593 -13.43 3.20 -36.76
C LYS A 593 -13.79 1.72 -36.88
N ARG A 594 -14.54 1.36 -37.93
CA ARG A 594 -14.94 -0.04 -38.22
C ARG A 594 -13.84 -0.80 -38.96
N GLN A 595 -12.68 -0.93 -38.31
CA GLN A 595 -11.50 -1.64 -38.79
C GLN A 595 -11.00 -2.63 -37.73
N LEU A 596 -9.83 -3.27 -37.88
CA LEU A 596 -9.26 -4.19 -36.88
C LEU A 596 -8.34 -3.50 -35.87
N SER A 597 -7.49 -2.57 -36.33
CA SER A 597 -6.70 -1.69 -35.46
C SER A 597 -7.64 -0.76 -34.70
N TYR A 598 -7.56 -0.74 -33.38
CA TYR A 598 -8.46 0.12 -32.61
C TYR A 598 -8.07 1.59 -32.84
N GLU A 599 -9.04 2.37 -33.29
CA GLU A 599 -8.89 3.80 -33.56
C GLU A 599 -10.25 4.47 -33.33
N LYS A 600 -10.23 5.67 -32.77
CA LYS A 600 -11.43 6.48 -32.55
C LYS A 600 -11.17 7.94 -32.87
N ALA A 601 -12.24 8.68 -33.17
CA ALA A 601 -12.15 10.10 -33.41
C ALA A 601 -11.73 10.86 -32.13
N PRO A 602 -11.00 11.98 -32.26
CA PRO A 602 -10.70 12.86 -31.14
C PRO A 602 -11.98 13.34 -30.44
N PHE A 603 -11.88 13.62 -29.13
CA PHE A 603 -13.04 14.08 -28.35
C PHE A 603 -13.69 15.36 -28.90
N ALA A 604 -12.92 16.25 -29.55
CA ALA A 604 -13.46 17.43 -30.21
C ALA A 604 -14.49 17.08 -31.30
N GLU A 605 -14.28 15.98 -32.02
CA GLU A 605 -15.21 15.51 -33.04
C GLU A 605 -16.48 14.91 -32.43
N VAL A 606 -16.34 14.18 -31.31
CA VAL A 606 -17.47 13.68 -30.51
C VAL A 606 -18.34 14.85 -30.06
N LYS A 607 -17.73 15.91 -29.54
CA LYS A 607 -18.43 17.14 -29.13
C LYS A 607 -19.14 17.80 -30.30
N ARG A 608 -18.43 18.05 -31.41
CA ARG A 608 -18.98 18.65 -32.62
C ARG A 608 -20.21 17.90 -33.13
N LEU A 609 -20.13 16.57 -33.24
CA LEU A 609 -21.25 15.76 -33.71
C LEU A 609 -22.42 15.80 -32.72
N SER A 610 -22.15 15.68 -31.42
CA SER A 610 -23.20 15.72 -30.39
C SER A 610 -23.96 17.05 -30.37
N GLU A 611 -23.25 18.18 -30.50
CA GLU A 611 -23.84 19.53 -30.55
C GLU A 611 -24.67 19.73 -31.83
N GLN A 612 -24.16 19.25 -32.97
CA GLN A 612 -24.89 19.30 -34.25
C GLN A 612 -26.18 18.48 -34.22
N LEU A 613 -26.18 17.35 -33.51
CA LEU A 613 -27.34 16.46 -33.37
C LEU A 613 -28.25 16.86 -32.19
N GLY A 614 -27.87 17.85 -31.38
CA GLY A 614 -28.64 18.25 -30.20
C GLY A 614 -28.71 17.18 -29.10
N MET A 615 -27.68 16.34 -28.97
CA MET A 615 -27.65 15.23 -28.01
C MET A 615 -26.53 15.36 -26.96
N SER A 616 -26.67 14.62 -25.87
CA SER A 616 -25.64 14.56 -24.82
C SER A 616 -24.44 13.73 -25.27
N SER A 617 -23.23 14.18 -24.91
CA SER A 617 -21.99 13.40 -25.00
C SER A 617 -21.42 13.10 -23.61
N LYS A 618 -20.44 12.20 -23.52
CA LYS A 618 -19.55 12.17 -22.35
C LYS A 618 -18.90 13.55 -22.14
N GLN A 619 -18.59 13.87 -20.90
CA GLN A 619 -18.04 15.13 -20.44
C GLN A 619 -16.59 14.96 -20.01
N LYS A 620 -15.76 15.95 -20.36
CA LYS A 620 -14.40 16.04 -19.84
C LYS A 620 -14.45 16.63 -18.43
N VAL A 621 -13.97 15.87 -17.46
CA VAL A 621 -13.96 16.24 -16.03
C VAL A 621 -12.66 16.97 -15.68
N ALA A 622 -11.52 16.43 -16.11
CA ALA A 622 -10.20 16.99 -15.84
C ALA A 622 -9.19 16.62 -16.93
N ALA A 623 -8.06 17.33 -16.95
CA ALA A 623 -6.88 16.91 -17.69
C ALA A 623 -5.62 17.25 -16.90
N PHE A 624 -4.65 16.34 -16.92
CA PHE A 624 -3.40 16.46 -16.18
C PHE A 624 -2.23 16.42 -17.16
N GLN A 625 -1.23 17.26 -16.93
CA GLN A 625 -0.03 17.33 -17.77
C GLN A 625 1.12 16.48 -17.20
N ASP A 626 1.00 16.05 -15.95
CA ASP A 626 2.02 15.31 -15.23
C ASP A 626 1.39 14.30 -14.26
N TRP A 627 2.21 13.32 -13.88
CA TRP A 627 1.80 12.23 -12.98
C TRP A 627 1.40 12.70 -11.59
N THR A 628 2.13 13.65 -11.01
CA THR A 628 1.89 14.10 -9.63
C THR A 628 0.52 14.76 -9.50
N SER A 629 0.15 15.61 -10.45
CA SER A 629 -1.17 16.26 -10.48
C SER A 629 -2.30 15.23 -10.66
N PHE A 630 -2.12 14.24 -11.55
CA PHE A 630 -3.07 13.15 -11.74
C PHE A 630 -3.24 12.29 -10.47
N TYR A 631 -2.13 11.92 -9.82
CA TYR A 631 -2.14 11.08 -8.63
C TYR A 631 -2.82 11.77 -7.45
N LYS A 632 -2.58 13.07 -7.23
CA LYS A 632 -3.28 13.87 -6.21
C LYS A 632 -4.79 13.89 -6.44
N TRP A 633 -5.22 14.09 -7.69
CA TRP A 633 -6.65 14.01 -8.04
C TRP A 633 -7.21 12.60 -7.78
N TYR A 634 -6.49 11.56 -8.20
CA TYR A 634 -6.88 10.18 -7.97
C TYR A 634 -7.10 9.90 -6.48
N GLN A 635 -6.19 10.32 -5.61
CA GLN A 635 -6.31 10.13 -4.17
C GLN A 635 -7.54 10.84 -3.60
N ALA A 636 -7.78 12.09 -4.02
CA ALA A 636 -8.89 12.90 -3.56
C ALA A 636 -10.24 12.24 -3.87
N VAL A 637 -10.42 11.67 -5.07
CA VAL A 637 -11.71 11.08 -5.48
C VAL A 637 -11.86 9.61 -5.08
N SER A 638 -10.77 8.85 -4.95
CA SER A 638 -10.84 7.38 -4.74
C SER A 638 -11.41 6.97 -3.39
N HIS A 639 -11.44 7.89 -2.42
CA HIS A 639 -11.96 7.65 -1.07
C HIS A 639 -13.19 8.52 -0.74
N ASP A 640 -13.67 9.32 -1.70
CA ASP A 640 -14.80 10.22 -1.49
C ASP A 640 -16.14 9.49 -1.73
N ASN A 641 -16.87 9.22 -0.64
CA ASN A 641 -18.19 8.62 -0.69
C ASN A 641 -19.31 9.60 -1.06
N SER A 642 -19.03 10.91 -1.08
CA SER A 642 -20.02 11.95 -1.39
C SER A 642 -20.32 12.05 -2.88
N ILE A 643 -19.40 11.58 -3.73
CA ILE A 643 -19.55 11.62 -5.19
C ILE A 643 -20.49 10.50 -5.65
N LYS A 644 -21.72 10.86 -6.01
CA LYS A 644 -22.79 9.94 -6.43
C LYS A 644 -22.73 9.58 -7.93
N GLU A 645 -21.53 9.28 -8.43
CA GLU A 645 -21.28 8.89 -9.83
C GLU A 645 -20.78 7.44 -9.92
N GLU A 646 -20.80 6.81 -11.12
CA GLU A 646 -20.15 5.50 -11.27
C GLU A 646 -18.63 5.61 -11.14
N GLY A 647 -18.07 6.69 -11.68
CA GLY A 647 -16.66 7.02 -11.67
C GLY A 647 -16.20 7.57 -13.01
N TYR A 648 -14.97 7.25 -13.41
CA TYR A 648 -14.30 7.93 -14.51
C TYR A 648 -13.65 6.97 -15.50
N VAL A 649 -13.60 7.37 -16.76
CA VAL A 649 -12.74 6.78 -17.79
C VAL A 649 -11.52 7.67 -17.95
N ILE A 650 -10.34 7.07 -17.85
CA ILE A 650 -9.05 7.77 -17.90
C ILE A 650 -8.37 7.36 -19.20
N GLU A 651 -7.95 8.34 -19.98
CA GLU A 651 -7.34 8.15 -21.30
C GLU A 651 -6.04 8.94 -21.38
N ASP A 652 -4.97 8.28 -21.81
CA ASP A 652 -3.65 8.88 -22.02
C ASP A 652 -3.46 9.38 -23.46
N ASP A 653 -2.35 10.06 -23.74
CA ASP A 653 -2.08 10.67 -25.05
C ASP A 653 -1.88 9.65 -26.19
N ARG A 654 -1.56 8.39 -25.85
CA ARG A 654 -1.44 7.29 -26.83
C ARG A 654 -2.74 6.51 -27.02
N GLY A 655 -3.82 6.92 -26.34
CA GLY A 655 -5.11 6.24 -26.38
C GLY A 655 -5.20 4.99 -25.49
N PHE A 656 -4.26 4.79 -24.56
CA PHE A 656 -4.41 3.80 -23.49
C PHE A 656 -5.56 4.25 -22.58
N MET A 657 -6.48 3.33 -22.29
CA MET A 657 -7.66 3.58 -21.47
C MET A 657 -7.65 2.72 -20.20
N THR A 658 -7.95 3.33 -19.07
CA THR A 658 -8.30 2.65 -17.82
C THR A 658 -9.54 3.30 -17.21
N LYS A 659 -10.00 2.80 -16.07
CA LYS A 659 -11.18 3.36 -15.39
C LYS A 659 -11.04 3.30 -13.88
N LEU A 660 -11.67 4.26 -13.24
CA LEU A 660 -11.83 4.34 -11.80
C LEU A 660 -13.31 4.19 -11.47
N LYS A 661 -13.64 3.33 -10.51
CA LYS A 661 -14.99 3.21 -9.96
C LYS A 661 -15.02 3.80 -8.58
N LEU A 662 -15.96 4.70 -8.31
CA LEU A 662 -16.00 5.42 -7.05
C LEU A 662 -16.66 4.61 -5.93
N PRO A 663 -16.31 4.90 -4.66
CA PRO A 663 -16.81 4.17 -3.50
C PRO A 663 -18.34 4.03 -3.46
N TYR A 664 -19.09 5.10 -3.73
CA TYR A 664 -20.56 5.10 -3.76
C TYR A 664 -21.13 4.03 -4.70
N TYR A 665 -20.64 3.99 -5.94
CA TYR A 665 -21.08 3.01 -6.92
C TYR A 665 -20.66 1.59 -6.55
N GLN A 666 -19.44 1.41 -6.05
CA GLN A 666 -18.96 0.08 -5.63
C GLN A 666 -19.82 -0.49 -4.51
N PHE A 667 -20.17 0.33 -3.52
CA PHE A 667 -21.09 -0.01 -2.45
C PHE A 667 -22.43 -0.49 -3.00
N TRP A 668 -23.11 0.31 -3.82
CA TRP A 668 -24.44 -0.05 -4.33
C TRP A 668 -24.41 -1.21 -5.32
N LYS A 669 -23.32 -1.39 -6.05
CA LYS A 669 -23.09 -2.58 -6.89
C LYS A 669 -23.03 -3.85 -6.03
N GLN A 670 -22.34 -3.81 -4.90
CA GLN A 670 -22.31 -4.92 -3.94
C GLN A 670 -23.70 -5.16 -3.37
N MET A 671 -24.42 -4.12 -2.95
CA MET A 671 -25.78 -4.23 -2.41
C MET A 671 -26.76 -4.81 -3.44
N ARG A 672 -26.65 -4.45 -4.73
CA ARG A 672 -27.45 -5.06 -5.82
C ARG A 672 -27.20 -6.57 -5.93
N ALA A 673 -25.95 -7.02 -5.80
CA ALA A 673 -25.62 -8.44 -5.83
C ALA A 673 -26.16 -9.19 -4.59
N ILE A 674 -26.14 -8.56 -3.42
CA ILE A 674 -26.76 -9.09 -2.20
C ILE A 674 -28.27 -9.20 -2.37
N LYS A 675 -28.92 -8.15 -2.89
CA LYS A 675 -30.34 -8.10 -3.19
C LYS A 675 -30.81 -9.25 -4.08
N GLN A 676 -30.07 -9.55 -5.16
CA GLN A 676 -30.38 -10.69 -6.03
C GLN A 676 -30.34 -12.04 -5.27
N ARG A 677 -29.38 -12.22 -4.36
CA ARG A 677 -29.25 -13.47 -3.60
C ARG A 677 -30.30 -13.63 -2.51
N VAL A 678 -30.67 -12.53 -1.83
CA VAL A 678 -31.76 -12.49 -0.84
C VAL A 678 -33.09 -12.85 -1.52
N ALA A 679 -33.35 -12.27 -2.69
CA ALA A 679 -34.50 -12.61 -3.52
C ALA A 679 -34.56 -14.11 -3.90
N GLU A 680 -33.42 -14.78 -4.08
CA GLU A 680 -33.32 -16.21 -4.40
C GLU A 680 -33.40 -17.17 -3.19
N LYS A 681 -33.63 -16.67 -1.95
CA LYS A 681 -33.70 -17.46 -0.71
C LYS A 681 -32.44 -18.31 -0.39
N ARG A 682 -31.24 -17.90 -0.84
CA ARG A 682 -29.98 -18.58 -0.45
C ARG A 682 -29.55 -18.16 0.97
N SER A 683 -29.07 -19.09 1.79
CA SER A 683 -28.98 -18.97 3.26
C SER A 683 -28.34 -17.68 3.80
N ALA A 684 -29.02 -17.02 4.75
CA ALA A 684 -28.64 -15.73 5.33
C ALA A 684 -27.33 -15.72 6.15
N GLN A 685 -26.89 -16.88 6.66
CA GLN A 685 -25.74 -16.99 7.57
C GLN A 685 -24.37 -16.80 6.90
N LYS A 686 -24.24 -17.05 5.60
CA LYS A 686 -22.93 -17.04 4.92
C LYS A 686 -22.44 -15.63 4.55
N TYR A 687 -23.28 -14.59 4.74
CA TYR A 687 -23.06 -13.27 4.13
C TYR A 687 -22.74 -12.15 5.12
N MET A 688 -22.96 -12.32 6.43
CA MET A 688 -22.44 -11.38 7.43
C MET A 688 -20.93 -11.17 7.29
N GLN A 689 -20.20 -12.22 6.89
CA GLN A 689 -18.75 -12.16 6.70
C GLN A 689 -18.31 -11.33 5.47
N ALA A 690 -19.22 -11.04 4.53
CA ALA A 690 -18.94 -10.25 3.33
C ALA A 690 -19.24 -8.75 3.49
N LEU A 691 -19.83 -8.37 4.63
CA LEU A 691 -20.14 -6.99 4.96
C LEU A 691 -18.91 -6.39 5.66
N GLN A 692 -18.38 -5.31 5.08
CA GLN A 692 -17.13 -4.68 5.52
C GLN A 692 -17.38 -3.38 6.28
N THR A 693 -18.57 -2.78 6.15
CA THR A 693 -18.90 -1.53 6.83
C THR A 693 -20.21 -1.63 7.60
N ALA A 694 -20.37 -0.76 8.61
CA ALA A 694 -21.60 -0.68 9.41
C ALA A 694 -22.84 -0.37 8.55
N GLU A 695 -22.70 0.49 7.55
CA GLU A 695 -23.79 0.85 6.63
C GLU A 695 -24.24 -0.36 5.79
N GLN A 696 -23.30 -1.17 5.30
CA GLN A 696 -23.65 -2.42 4.61
C GLN A 696 -24.45 -3.36 5.50
N ALA A 697 -24.11 -3.44 6.79
CA ALA A 697 -24.83 -4.24 7.77
C ALA A 697 -26.25 -3.71 8.05
N ARG A 698 -26.43 -2.38 8.12
CA ARG A 698 -27.75 -1.76 8.29
C ARG A 698 -28.64 -2.00 7.09
N PHE A 699 -28.16 -1.72 5.87
CA PHE A 699 -28.93 -1.98 4.65
C PHE A 699 -29.29 -3.46 4.51
N TYR A 700 -28.34 -4.37 4.79
CA TYR A 700 -28.62 -5.81 4.72
C TYR A 700 -29.69 -6.25 5.73
N THR A 701 -29.61 -5.78 6.96
CA THR A 701 -30.61 -6.09 8.02
C THR A 701 -31.98 -5.57 7.61
N TRP A 702 -32.07 -4.29 7.21
CA TRP A 702 -33.29 -3.69 6.70
C TRP A 702 -33.88 -4.46 5.51
N LEU A 703 -33.03 -4.93 4.60
CA LEU A 703 -33.44 -5.71 3.43
C LEU A 703 -34.04 -7.08 3.80
N LEU A 704 -33.54 -7.72 4.87
CA LEU A 704 -34.09 -8.99 5.37
C LEU A 704 -35.46 -8.84 6.03
N GLU A 705 -35.77 -7.64 6.53
CA GLU A 705 -37.09 -7.30 7.09
C GLU A 705 -38.15 -7.04 6.02
N GLN A 706 -37.74 -6.83 4.76
CA GLN A 706 -38.65 -6.61 3.64
C GLN A 706 -39.29 -7.92 3.15
N GLU A 707 -40.53 -7.82 2.69
CA GLU A 707 -41.23 -8.93 2.04
C GLU A 707 -40.43 -9.46 0.82
N PRO A 708 -40.14 -10.77 0.71
CA PRO A 708 -39.29 -11.32 -0.35
C PRO A 708 -39.75 -10.99 -1.77
N GLU A 709 -41.08 -10.91 -1.98
CA GLU A 709 -41.67 -10.56 -3.27
C GLU A 709 -41.48 -9.07 -3.61
N ASN A 710 -41.46 -8.21 -2.60
CA ASN A 710 -41.15 -6.79 -2.74
C ASN A 710 -39.68 -6.60 -3.16
N VAL A 711 -38.76 -7.32 -2.50
CA VAL A 711 -37.33 -7.32 -2.85
C VAL A 711 -37.11 -7.80 -4.28
N ARG A 712 -37.84 -8.82 -4.74
CA ARG A 712 -37.73 -9.34 -6.12
C ARG A 712 -38.11 -8.31 -7.17
N LYS A 713 -39.24 -7.63 -6.99
CA LYS A 713 -39.85 -6.75 -8.00
C LYS A 713 -39.17 -5.40 -8.12
N ARG A 714 -38.65 -4.85 -7.02
CA ARG A 714 -38.05 -3.50 -7.01
C ARG A 714 -36.63 -3.47 -7.53
N SER A 715 -36.22 -2.36 -8.12
CA SER A 715 -34.82 -2.07 -8.47
C SER A 715 -33.98 -1.80 -7.21
N ILE A 716 -32.65 -1.77 -7.35
CA ILE A 716 -31.79 -1.37 -6.23
C ILE A 716 -31.97 0.11 -5.86
N ILE A 717 -32.33 0.96 -6.83
CA ILE A 717 -32.55 2.40 -6.64
C ILE A 717 -33.79 2.65 -5.77
N GLU A 718 -34.87 1.92 -6.04
CA GLU A 718 -36.10 2.01 -5.25
C GLU A 718 -35.86 1.55 -3.81
N LEU A 719 -35.16 0.43 -3.62
CA LEU A 719 -34.83 -0.08 -2.29
C LEU A 719 -33.89 0.85 -1.52
N ARG A 720 -32.89 1.44 -2.20
CA ARG A 720 -32.04 2.49 -1.64
C ARG A 720 -32.86 3.66 -1.12
N SER A 721 -33.77 4.17 -1.95
CA SER A 721 -34.60 5.33 -1.59
C SER A 721 -35.48 5.04 -0.38
N GLN A 722 -36.03 3.82 -0.27
CA GLN A 722 -36.81 3.41 0.89
C GLN A 722 -35.97 3.27 2.17
N PHE A 723 -34.75 2.73 2.04
CA PHE A 723 -33.82 2.61 3.16
C PHE A 723 -33.41 3.98 3.68
N GLU A 724 -33.01 4.90 2.80
CA GLU A 724 -32.62 6.27 3.15
C GLU A 724 -33.78 7.04 3.82
N GLN A 725 -35.02 6.86 3.34
CA GLN A 725 -36.22 7.44 3.97
C GLN A 725 -36.48 6.85 5.37
N ASN A 726 -36.24 5.56 5.56
CA ASN A 726 -36.41 4.90 6.86
C ASN A 726 -35.37 5.38 7.88
N GLU A 727 -34.10 5.50 7.48
CA GLU A 727 -33.04 6.04 8.34
C GLU A 727 -33.33 7.49 8.74
N ALA A 728 -33.77 8.34 7.80
CA ALA A 728 -34.15 9.72 8.09
C ALA A 728 -35.34 9.82 9.06
N ALA A 729 -36.30 8.90 8.96
CA ALA A 729 -37.44 8.85 9.88
C ALA A 729 -37.03 8.39 11.30
N GLN A 730 -36.08 7.46 11.42
CA GLN A 730 -35.56 7.01 12.72
C GLN A 730 -34.75 8.10 13.42
N LEU A 731 -33.87 8.81 12.69
CA LEU A 731 -33.08 9.92 13.24
C LEU A 731 -33.97 11.06 13.78
N ASN A 732 -35.02 11.43 13.04
CA ASN A 732 -35.99 12.43 13.50
C ASN A 732 -36.78 11.95 14.74
N HIS A 733 -37.00 10.64 14.90
CA HIS A 733 -37.74 10.10 16.04
C HIS A 733 -36.88 10.03 17.32
N ASP A 734 -35.58 9.85 17.18
CA ASP A 734 -34.61 9.87 18.28
C ASP A 734 -34.26 11.30 18.72
N GLU A 735 -34.21 12.28 17.80
CA GLU A 735 -34.05 13.71 18.15
C GLU A 735 -35.29 14.32 18.83
N ILE A 736 -36.49 13.78 18.59
CA ILE A 736 -37.73 14.21 19.27
C ILE A 736 -37.86 13.58 20.67
N ASN A 737 -37.12 12.48 20.93
CA ASN A 737 -37.14 11.75 22.21
C ASN A 737 -35.91 12.03 23.10
N ALA A 738 -34.91 12.77 22.60
CA ALA A 738 -33.77 13.30 23.37
C ALA A 738 -34.05 14.74 23.82
#